data_AF-A0A6D2IH87-F1
#
_entry.id   AF-A0A6D2IH87-F1
#
_cell.length_a   1.000
_cell.length_b   1.000
_cell.length_c   1.000
_cell.angle_alpha   90.00
_cell.angle_beta   90.00
_cell.angle_gamma   90.00
#
_symmetry.space_group_name_H-M   'P 1'
#
loop_
_entity.id
_entity.type
_entity.pdbx_description
1 polymer ?
#
loop_
_entity_poly.entity_id
_entity_poly.type
_entity_poly.pdbx_seq_one_letter_code
_entity_poly.pdbx_strand_id
1 'polypeptide(L)'
;METSWTRGPIIGRGSTATVSIAISNSGEIFAVKSADLSSSAFLQKEQSILSTLSSPHIVKYIGSGLTRENDGLVYNILMEYVSGGSLHDLIKKSGGKLPEPAIRLYTRQILKGLMFLHERGIVHCDLKSQNVLVEENGVISKIADLGCAKPVAKFEFSGTPAFMAPEVARGEEQRFPADVWALGCTVIEMMTGSNPWPELNDVVAAMYKIGFSGESPEIPGWISEKAKDFVMSCLKKDPKQRWSVEELLKHPFLDHDEDSQSSDCLDKTSSPSNVLDQRFWDLCEASESHSEPFADYSDSCDSPADRIEQLAEDEYSSVPNWGTVEDVEWIQVRGEDLGETEKLVGNGDEDVICVEATSSLRAIFVVEDSDPDSLFSEYSSDDFITSFYSNVTINGNLTAFRYYSVESSSRISELLSMEATAAQFSSIVPSRQNLSSSSSIRVASPSSLFLSRKNLRNANLKFKSTRNLSVRASSTSDSVVTLLDYGAGNVRSIRNALRHLGFSIKDVQTPGDILSADRLIFPGVGAFAPAMDVLNKTGMAEALCKYIENDRPFLGICLGLQLLFDSSEENGPVKGLGVIPGVVGRFDSSAGIRVPHIGWNALQVGKDSEILDDVGNRHVYFVHSYRAIPSNENKEWISSTCNYGESFISSIRRGNVHAVQFHPEKSGEVGLSVLRRFLDPNLPSTQKPMEGTASKLAKRVIACLDVRSNDKGDLVVTKGDQYDVREQSDENEVRNLGKPVDLARQYYKDGADEISFLNITGFRDFPLGDLPMIQVLRYTSENVFVPLTVGGGIRDFTDASGRYYSSLEVAAEYFRSGADKISIGSDAVYAAEEFVKSGVKTGKSSLEQISRVYGNQAVVVSIDPRRVYVNHPDDVPYKVIRVTNPGPNGEEYAWYQCTVSGGREGRPIGAYELAKAVEELGAGEILLNCIDCDGQGKGFDIDLVKLISDSVGIPVIASSGAGVPEHFTEVFEKTNASAALAAGIFHRKEVPIPSVKEHLLEKGIEVRI
;
A
#
# COMPACT_ATOMS: atom_id res chain seq x y z
N MET A 1 43.48 -28.45 -13.52
CA MET A 1 44.70 -27.70 -13.15
C MET A 1 44.24 -26.47 -12.42
N GLU A 2 44.77 -26.17 -11.24
CA GLU A 2 44.46 -24.91 -10.55
C GLU A 2 45.31 -23.81 -11.19
N THR A 3 44.73 -23.08 -12.13
CA THR A 3 45.30 -21.82 -12.60
C THR A 3 45.33 -20.85 -11.42
N SER A 4 46.52 -20.49 -10.96
CA SER A 4 46.68 -19.39 -10.00
C SER A 4 46.42 -18.06 -10.71
N TRP A 5 45.71 -17.18 -10.03
CA TRP A 5 45.33 -15.85 -10.51
C TRP A 5 45.29 -14.87 -9.34
N THR A 6 45.45 -13.58 -9.65
CA THR A 6 45.33 -12.48 -8.68
C THR A 6 44.07 -11.69 -8.99
N ARG A 7 43.25 -11.42 -7.95
CA ARG A 7 42.07 -10.56 -8.10
C ARG A 7 42.51 -9.09 -8.14
N GLY A 8 42.02 -8.36 -9.14
CA GLY A 8 42.14 -6.92 -9.25
C GLY A 8 40.90 -6.18 -8.72
N PRO A 9 40.69 -4.92 -9.15
CA PRO A 9 39.55 -4.11 -8.76
C PRO A 9 38.17 -4.75 -9.04
N ILE A 10 37.18 -4.34 -8.24
CA ILE A 10 35.76 -4.62 -8.48
C ILE A 10 35.32 -3.83 -9.72
N ILE A 11 34.69 -4.51 -10.67
CA ILE A 11 34.13 -3.94 -11.90
C ILE A 11 32.59 -3.94 -11.91
N GLY A 12 31.95 -4.66 -10.99
CA GLY A 12 30.50 -4.64 -10.79
C GLY A 12 30.09 -5.23 -9.44
N ARG A 13 28.94 -4.81 -8.90
CA ARG A 13 28.38 -5.35 -7.65
C ARG A 13 26.86 -5.52 -7.81
N GLY A 14 26.40 -6.77 -7.80
CA GLY A 14 24.98 -7.11 -7.76
C GLY A 14 24.48 -7.32 -6.32
N SER A 15 23.23 -7.74 -6.18
CA SER A 15 22.62 -8.11 -4.89
C SER A 15 23.11 -9.44 -4.33
N THR A 16 23.56 -10.35 -5.19
CA THR A 16 23.94 -11.74 -4.84
C THR A 16 25.43 -12.06 -5.02
N ALA A 17 26.17 -11.24 -5.78
CA ALA A 17 27.59 -11.48 -6.08
C ALA A 17 28.32 -10.18 -6.44
N THR A 18 29.64 -10.18 -6.28
CA THR A 18 30.54 -9.11 -6.74
C THR A 18 31.37 -9.61 -7.92
N VAL A 19 31.50 -8.79 -8.97
CA VAL A 19 32.34 -9.06 -10.14
C VAL A 19 33.62 -8.24 -10.04
N SER A 20 34.77 -8.89 -10.11
CA SER A 20 36.09 -8.25 -10.17
C SER A 20 36.85 -8.66 -11.42
N ILE A 21 37.75 -7.80 -11.88
CA ILE A 21 38.77 -8.21 -12.87
C ILE A 21 39.78 -9.14 -12.18
N ALA A 22 40.40 -10.05 -12.93
CA ALA A 22 41.47 -10.91 -12.47
C ALA A 22 42.50 -11.14 -13.59
N ILE A 23 43.72 -11.47 -13.19
CA ILE A 23 44.84 -11.73 -14.09
C ILE A 23 45.44 -13.09 -13.72
N SER A 24 45.62 -13.97 -14.70
CA SER A 24 46.31 -15.26 -14.54
C SER A 24 47.83 -15.07 -14.41
N ASN A 25 48.54 -16.11 -13.95
CA ASN A 25 50.00 -16.13 -14.04
C ASN A 25 50.56 -16.09 -15.48
N SER A 26 49.73 -16.34 -16.50
CA SER A 26 50.05 -16.17 -17.92
C SER A 26 49.85 -14.73 -18.43
N GLY A 27 49.31 -13.82 -17.60
CA GLY A 27 48.99 -12.44 -17.99
C GLY A 27 47.64 -12.27 -18.71
N GLU A 28 46.84 -13.34 -18.78
CA GLU A 28 45.50 -13.32 -19.40
C GLU A 28 44.49 -12.67 -18.44
N ILE A 29 43.71 -11.72 -18.96
CA ILE A 29 42.70 -10.97 -18.21
C ILE A 29 41.34 -11.65 -18.34
N PHE A 30 40.65 -11.81 -17.22
CA PHE A 30 39.29 -12.37 -17.16
C PHE A 30 38.48 -11.74 -16.02
N ALA A 31 37.17 -11.99 -16.00
CA ALA A 31 36.28 -11.54 -14.94
C ALA A 31 35.98 -12.68 -13.96
N VAL A 32 35.83 -12.33 -12.67
CA VAL A 32 35.52 -13.27 -11.59
C VAL A 32 34.29 -12.80 -10.83
N LYS A 33 33.20 -13.55 -10.93
CA LYS A 33 31.96 -13.33 -10.16
C LYS A 33 32.04 -14.17 -8.88
N SER A 34 31.93 -13.51 -7.72
CA SER A 34 32.27 -14.07 -6.40
C SER A 34 31.13 -13.87 -5.39
N ALA A 35 30.87 -14.88 -4.56
CA ALA A 35 29.94 -14.83 -3.43
C ALA A 35 30.44 -15.74 -2.29
N ASP A 36 30.12 -15.42 -1.04
CA ASP A 36 30.49 -16.25 0.12
C ASP A 36 29.88 -17.66 -0.02
N LEU A 37 30.63 -18.69 0.38
CA LEU A 37 30.22 -20.09 0.15
C LEU A 37 28.85 -20.40 0.77
N SER A 38 28.53 -19.79 1.91
CA SER A 38 27.24 -19.90 2.62
C SER A 38 26.05 -19.27 1.88
N SER A 39 26.27 -18.29 1.00
CA SER A 39 25.22 -17.63 0.20
C SER A 39 25.29 -17.97 -1.30
N SER A 40 26.32 -18.69 -1.72
CA SER A 40 26.67 -18.98 -3.12
C SER A 40 25.66 -19.80 -3.96
N ALA A 41 24.52 -20.22 -3.41
CA ALA A 41 23.56 -21.10 -4.10
C ALA A 41 23.08 -20.56 -5.46
N PHE A 42 22.81 -19.25 -5.56
CA PHE A 42 22.46 -18.61 -6.83
C PHE A 42 23.61 -18.63 -7.84
N LEU A 43 24.84 -18.43 -7.36
CA LEU A 43 26.05 -18.46 -8.19
C LEU A 43 26.39 -19.88 -8.66
N GLN A 44 26.14 -20.90 -7.84
CA GLN A 44 26.24 -22.31 -8.25
C GLN A 44 25.17 -22.67 -9.30
N LYS A 45 23.94 -22.16 -9.16
CA LYS A 45 22.88 -22.29 -10.19
C LYS A 45 23.33 -21.65 -11.51
N GLU A 46 23.85 -20.43 -11.47
CA GLU A 46 24.40 -19.73 -12.65
C GLU A 46 25.54 -20.53 -13.31
N GLN A 47 26.50 -21.04 -12.51
CA GLN A 47 27.60 -21.87 -12.99
C GLN A 47 27.08 -23.12 -13.73
N SER A 48 26.06 -23.78 -13.19
CA SER A 48 25.48 -25.00 -13.78
C SER A 48 24.82 -24.77 -15.14
N ILE A 49 24.39 -23.54 -15.42
CA ILE A 49 23.83 -23.14 -16.72
C ILE A 49 24.97 -22.65 -17.63
N LEU A 50 25.73 -21.63 -17.20
CA LEU A 50 26.74 -20.93 -18.00
C LEU A 50 27.84 -21.87 -18.52
N SER A 51 28.23 -22.88 -17.74
CA SER A 51 29.24 -23.88 -18.14
C SER A 51 28.81 -24.81 -19.28
N THR A 52 27.52 -24.85 -19.63
CA THR A 52 27.00 -25.60 -20.78
C THR A 52 26.94 -24.79 -22.08
N LEU A 53 27.25 -23.49 -22.03
CA LEU A 53 27.02 -22.54 -23.12
C LEU A 53 28.32 -22.15 -23.83
N SER A 54 28.26 -22.10 -25.16
CA SER A 54 29.35 -21.61 -26.01
C SER A 54 28.76 -20.97 -27.26
N SER A 55 28.76 -19.64 -27.29
CA SER A 55 28.18 -18.81 -28.35
C SER A 55 28.94 -17.48 -28.42
N PRO A 56 29.14 -16.89 -29.61
CA PRO A 56 29.77 -15.56 -29.71
C PRO A 56 28.97 -14.46 -28.99
N HIS A 57 27.64 -14.65 -28.82
CA HIS A 57 26.72 -13.67 -28.24
C HIS A 57 26.33 -13.94 -26.77
N ILE A 58 27.00 -14.87 -26.09
CA ILE A 58 26.87 -15.12 -24.65
C ILE A 58 28.26 -14.99 -24.01
N VAL A 59 28.35 -14.48 -22.78
CA VAL A 59 29.62 -14.44 -22.03
C VAL A 59 30.13 -15.87 -21.78
N LYS A 60 31.34 -16.15 -22.25
CA LYS A 60 32.01 -17.45 -22.14
C LYS A 60 32.42 -17.79 -20.71
N TYR A 61 32.03 -18.98 -20.25
CA TYR A 61 32.56 -19.62 -19.04
C TYR A 61 34.03 -20.07 -19.22
N ILE A 62 34.87 -19.84 -18.21
CA ILE A 62 36.27 -20.29 -18.17
C ILE A 62 36.46 -21.38 -17.10
N GLY A 63 35.84 -21.23 -15.93
CA GLY A 63 35.99 -22.18 -14.82
C GLY A 63 35.27 -21.75 -13.55
N SER A 64 35.46 -22.50 -12.46
CA SER A 64 34.94 -22.16 -11.13
C SER A 64 35.84 -22.73 -10.04
N GLY A 65 35.89 -22.10 -8.87
CA GLY A 65 36.72 -22.56 -7.75
C GLY A 65 36.47 -21.84 -6.43
N LEU A 66 37.07 -22.35 -5.37
CA LEU A 66 37.02 -21.74 -4.03
C LEU A 66 38.28 -20.90 -3.78
N THR A 67 38.11 -19.74 -3.15
CA THR A 67 39.19 -18.95 -2.55
C THR A 67 38.95 -18.83 -1.04
N ARG A 68 40.03 -18.60 -0.26
CA ARG A 68 39.94 -18.25 1.17
C ARG A 68 40.27 -16.78 1.34
N GLU A 69 39.35 -16.04 1.97
CA GLU A 69 39.42 -14.58 2.11
C GLU A 69 38.80 -14.20 3.45
N ASN A 70 39.50 -13.35 4.24
CA ASN A 70 39.02 -12.87 5.55
C ASN A 70 38.48 -14.01 6.45
N ASP A 71 39.23 -15.11 6.51
CA ASP A 71 38.90 -16.40 7.17
C ASP A 71 37.64 -17.14 6.70
N GLY A 72 36.87 -16.57 5.76
CA GLY A 72 35.80 -17.24 5.04
C GLY A 72 36.26 -18.04 3.81
N LEU A 73 35.33 -18.81 3.25
CA LEU A 73 35.45 -19.42 1.92
C LEU A 73 34.52 -18.69 0.94
N VAL A 74 35.04 -18.34 -0.23
CA VAL A 74 34.34 -17.63 -1.31
C VAL A 74 34.25 -18.55 -2.53
N TYR A 75 33.07 -18.66 -3.12
CA TYR A 75 32.84 -19.38 -4.37
C TYR A 75 32.96 -18.42 -5.56
N ASN A 76 33.69 -18.82 -6.60
CA ASN A 76 34.04 -17.99 -7.75
C ASN A 76 33.63 -18.68 -9.06
N ILE A 77 33.03 -17.91 -9.98
CA ILE A 77 32.97 -18.23 -11.41
C ILE A 77 34.01 -17.38 -12.14
N LEU A 78 34.84 -18.01 -12.97
CA LEU A 78 35.74 -17.37 -13.91
C LEU A 78 35.06 -17.32 -15.28
N MET A 79 34.99 -16.14 -15.89
CA MET A 79 34.31 -15.87 -17.17
C MET A 79 35.12 -14.86 -18.00
N GLU A 80 34.90 -14.82 -19.32
CA GLU A 80 35.64 -13.87 -20.18
C GLU A 80 35.39 -12.40 -19.78
N TYR A 81 36.43 -11.58 -19.86
CA TYR A 81 36.33 -10.14 -19.64
C TYR A 81 36.01 -9.42 -20.96
N VAL A 82 34.97 -8.59 -20.95
CA VAL A 82 34.50 -7.82 -22.12
C VAL A 82 34.80 -6.33 -21.83
N SER A 83 35.72 -5.72 -22.58
CA SER A 83 36.41 -4.49 -22.15
C SER A 83 35.61 -3.19 -22.28
N GLY A 84 34.60 -3.10 -23.15
CA GLY A 84 33.84 -1.85 -23.37
C GLY A 84 32.87 -1.47 -22.24
N GLY A 85 32.55 -2.42 -21.35
CA GLY A 85 31.56 -2.29 -20.28
C GLY A 85 30.18 -2.80 -20.67
N SER A 86 29.13 -2.34 -19.98
CA SER A 86 27.75 -2.68 -20.33
C SER A 86 27.19 -1.79 -21.44
N LEU A 87 26.15 -2.26 -22.12
CA LEU A 87 25.36 -1.47 -23.07
C LEU A 87 24.73 -0.26 -22.36
N HIS A 88 24.39 -0.37 -21.07
CA HIS A 88 23.96 0.76 -20.25
C HIS A 88 25.03 1.86 -20.13
N ASP A 89 26.30 1.47 -19.94
CA ASP A 89 27.42 2.41 -19.90
C ASP A 89 27.64 3.05 -21.27
N LEU A 90 27.46 2.30 -22.37
CA LEU A 90 27.53 2.85 -23.72
C LEU A 90 26.43 3.89 -23.97
N ILE A 91 25.18 3.61 -23.62
CA ILE A 91 24.07 4.57 -23.77
C ILE A 91 24.37 5.87 -23.00
N LYS A 92 24.94 5.76 -21.79
CA LYS A 92 25.40 6.92 -20.99
C LYS A 92 26.56 7.66 -21.65
N LYS A 93 27.61 6.97 -22.10
CA LYS A 93 28.75 7.54 -22.84
C LYS A 93 28.30 8.27 -24.12
N SER A 94 27.25 7.79 -24.78
CA SER A 94 26.64 8.40 -25.98
C SER A 94 25.69 9.57 -25.70
N GLY A 95 25.62 10.08 -24.46
CA GLY A 95 24.78 11.22 -24.12
C GLY A 95 23.30 10.88 -23.85
N GLY A 96 23.01 9.63 -23.47
CA GLY A 96 21.67 9.21 -23.03
C GLY A 96 20.75 8.69 -24.13
N LYS A 97 21.28 8.33 -25.30
CA LYS A 97 20.56 7.57 -26.36
C LYS A 97 21.55 7.04 -27.39
N LEU A 98 21.14 6.03 -28.15
CA LEU A 98 21.90 5.50 -29.30
C LEU A 98 21.24 5.89 -30.64
N PRO A 99 22.02 6.05 -31.73
CA PRO A 99 21.48 6.22 -33.07
C PRO A 99 20.87 4.90 -33.57
N GLU A 100 19.80 4.97 -34.39
CA GLU A 100 19.03 3.77 -34.80
C GLU A 100 19.89 2.63 -35.41
N PRO A 101 20.93 2.88 -36.24
CA PRO A 101 21.81 1.81 -36.72
C PRO A 101 22.54 1.04 -35.62
N ALA A 102 22.92 1.69 -34.52
CA ALA A 102 23.53 1.04 -33.36
C ALA A 102 22.49 0.25 -32.55
N ILE A 103 21.29 0.81 -32.36
CA ILE A 103 20.15 0.10 -31.74
C ILE A 103 19.87 -1.20 -32.51
N ARG A 104 19.81 -1.11 -33.84
CA ARG A 104 19.61 -2.23 -34.77
C ARG A 104 20.72 -3.28 -34.66
N LEU A 105 21.98 -2.85 -34.62
CA LEU A 105 23.15 -3.72 -34.46
C LEU A 105 23.10 -4.54 -33.16
N TYR A 106 22.84 -3.90 -32.02
CA TYR A 106 22.78 -4.59 -30.73
C TYR A 106 21.50 -5.44 -30.59
N THR A 107 20.34 -4.94 -31.01
CA THR A 107 19.07 -5.71 -31.02
C THR A 107 19.24 -7.05 -31.75
N ARG A 108 19.86 -7.01 -32.93
CA ARG A 108 20.13 -8.21 -33.76
C ARG A 108 21.10 -9.20 -33.10
N GLN A 109 22.04 -8.73 -32.28
CA GLN A 109 22.97 -9.61 -31.55
C GLN A 109 22.34 -10.19 -30.29
N ILE A 110 21.56 -9.39 -29.55
CA ILE A 110 20.78 -9.87 -28.39
C ILE A 110 19.80 -10.95 -28.84
N LEU A 111 19.09 -10.77 -29.96
CA LEU A 111 18.23 -11.80 -30.55
C LEU A 111 18.99 -13.10 -30.88
N LYS A 112 20.20 -13.03 -31.45
CA LYS A 112 21.03 -14.22 -31.69
C LYS A 112 21.44 -14.92 -30.38
N GLY A 113 21.71 -14.15 -29.33
CA GLY A 113 21.95 -14.68 -27.98
C GLY A 113 20.73 -15.39 -27.39
N LEU A 114 19.55 -14.75 -27.46
CA LEU A 114 18.28 -15.34 -27.01
C LEU A 114 17.92 -16.61 -27.79
N MET A 115 18.09 -16.61 -29.11
CA MET A 115 17.81 -17.79 -29.95
C MET A 115 18.63 -19.00 -29.49
N PHE A 116 19.93 -18.80 -29.25
CA PHE A 116 20.83 -19.84 -28.75
C PHE A 116 20.42 -20.39 -27.36
N LEU A 117 19.88 -19.55 -26.47
CA LEU A 117 19.35 -19.96 -25.17
C LEU A 117 18.02 -20.72 -25.31
N HIS A 118 17.10 -20.20 -26.12
CA HIS A 118 15.75 -20.74 -26.31
C HIS A 118 15.79 -22.12 -27.00
N GLU A 119 16.67 -22.30 -28.00
CA GLU A 119 17.01 -23.61 -28.59
C GLU A 119 17.43 -24.67 -27.56
N ARG A 120 18.10 -24.24 -26.48
CA ARG A 120 18.60 -25.10 -25.39
C ARG A 120 17.62 -25.22 -24.22
N GLY A 121 16.40 -24.71 -24.39
CA GLY A 121 15.36 -24.77 -23.37
C GLY A 121 15.59 -23.84 -22.18
N ILE A 122 16.40 -22.79 -22.33
CA ILE A 122 16.77 -21.85 -21.26
C ILE A 122 16.03 -20.52 -21.46
N VAL A 123 15.47 -19.98 -20.38
CA VAL A 123 14.87 -18.63 -20.30
C VAL A 123 15.85 -17.72 -19.54
N HIS A 124 16.06 -16.49 -20.01
CA HIS A 124 17.02 -15.55 -19.42
C HIS A 124 16.49 -14.87 -18.16
N CYS A 125 15.20 -14.52 -18.16
CA CYS A 125 14.44 -13.88 -17.07
C CYS A 125 14.85 -12.45 -16.67
N ASP A 126 16.12 -12.04 -16.81
CA ASP A 126 16.60 -10.68 -16.43
C ASP A 126 17.34 -9.96 -17.56
N LEU A 127 16.71 -9.82 -18.74
CA LEU A 127 17.31 -9.10 -19.87
C LEU A 127 17.09 -7.58 -19.75
N LYS A 128 18.18 -6.82 -19.81
CA LYS A 128 18.26 -5.36 -19.67
C LYS A 128 19.63 -4.85 -20.13
N SER A 129 19.82 -3.55 -20.41
CA SER A 129 21.10 -3.07 -20.96
C SER A 129 22.30 -3.21 -20.00
N GLN A 130 22.08 -3.35 -18.69
CA GLN A 130 23.15 -3.62 -17.72
C GLN A 130 23.67 -5.07 -17.83
N ASN A 131 22.85 -6.00 -18.34
CA ASN A 131 23.16 -7.42 -18.50
C ASN A 131 23.57 -7.77 -19.95
N VAL A 132 23.85 -6.76 -20.78
CA VAL A 132 24.45 -6.93 -22.11
C VAL A 132 25.80 -6.21 -22.08
N LEU A 133 26.89 -6.93 -22.33
CA LEU A 133 28.24 -6.36 -22.40
C LEU A 133 28.62 -6.10 -23.86
N VAL A 134 29.43 -5.06 -24.09
CA VAL A 134 29.87 -4.64 -25.42
C VAL A 134 31.40 -4.58 -25.44
N GLU A 135 32.02 -5.09 -26.50
CA GLU A 135 33.47 -4.97 -26.70
C GLU A 135 33.89 -3.51 -26.96
N GLU A 136 35.14 -3.17 -26.67
CA GLU A 136 35.68 -1.81 -26.83
C GLU A 136 35.66 -1.30 -28.28
N ASN A 137 35.59 -2.21 -29.26
CA ASN A 137 35.35 -1.89 -30.67
C ASN A 137 33.91 -1.42 -30.98
N GLY A 138 32.94 -1.59 -30.07
CA GLY A 138 31.52 -1.27 -30.29
C GLY A 138 30.80 -2.18 -31.29
N VAL A 139 31.46 -3.17 -31.88
CA VAL A 139 30.90 -4.04 -32.92
C VAL A 139 30.20 -5.26 -32.31
N ILE A 140 30.78 -5.88 -31.28
CA ILE A 140 30.30 -7.14 -30.71
C ILE A 140 29.64 -6.92 -29.35
N SER A 141 28.47 -7.53 -29.15
CA SER A 141 27.76 -7.57 -27.87
C SER A 141 27.39 -8.98 -27.43
N LYS A 142 27.49 -9.23 -26.12
CA LYS A 142 27.28 -10.53 -25.44
C LYS A 142 26.29 -10.39 -24.28
N ILE A 143 25.36 -11.33 -24.15
CA ILE A 143 24.47 -11.42 -22.98
C ILE A 143 25.25 -11.98 -21.78
N ALA A 144 25.04 -11.38 -20.61
CA ALA A 144 25.71 -11.67 -19.35
C ALA A 144 24.71 -11.81 -18.18
N ASP A 145 25.20 -12.21 -17.01
CA ASP A 145 24.43 -12.47 -15.78
C ASP A 145 23.27 -13.46 -15.93
N LEU A 146 23.59 -14.75 -15.89
CA LEU A 146 22.59 -15.83 -15.90
C LEU A 146 22.09 -16.19 -14.49
N GLY A 147 22.27 -15.32 -13.49
CA GLY A 147 21.84 -15.57 -12.10
C GLY A 147 20.33 -15.78 -11.95
N CYS A 148 19.52 -15.14 -12.80
CA CYS A 148 18.07 -15.35 -12.87
C CYS A 148 17.65 -16.45 -13.85
N ALA A 149 18.55 -16.93 -14.71
CA ALA A 149 18.19 -17.85 -15.79
C ALA A 149 17.71 -19.22 -15.27
N LYS A 150 16.89 -19.90 -16.07
CA LYS A 150 16.34 -21.22 -15.72
C LYS A 150 16.03 -22.08 -16.94
N PRO A 151 16.08 -23.42 -16.81
CA PRO A 151 15.40 -24.31 -17.75
C PRO A 151 13.89 -24.02 -17.78
N VAL A 152 13.28 -24.08 -18.96
CA VAL A 152 11.85 -23.78 -19.21
C VAL A 152 10.89 -24.70 -18.47
N ALA A 153 11.37 -25.82 -17.92
CA ALA A 153 10.60 -26.75 -17.09
C ALA A 153 10.59 -26.40 -15.58
N LYS A 154 11.10 -25.23 -15.17
CA LYS A 154 11.12 -24.79 -13.76
C LYS A 154 10.15 -23.64 -13.45
N PHE A 155 9.33 -23.86 -12.44
CA PHE A 155 8.37 -22.90 -11.88
C PHE A 155 9.05 -22.02 -10.80
N GLU A 156 9.89 -21.10 -11.27
CA GLU A 156 10.51 -20.03 -10.48
C GLU A 156 10.27 -18.70 -11.22
N PHE A 157 10.03 -17.59 -10.48
CA PHE A 157 9.90 -16.24 -11.05
C PHE A 157 11.12 -15.39 -10.68
N SER A 158 11.64 -14.62 -11.64
CA SER A 158 12.85 -13.81 -11.45
C SER A 158 12.97 -12.70 -12.49
N GLY A 159 13.76 -11.66 -12.19
CA GLY A 159 14.06 -10.56 -13.11
C GLY A 159 13.84 -9.18 -12.50
N THR A 160 14.27 -8.14 -13.23
CA THR A 160 14.12 -6.73 -12.83
C THR A 160 12.66 -6.28 -13.03
N PRO A 161 11.96 -5.77 -12.00
CA PRO A 161 10.52 -5.47 -12.04
C PRO A 161 10.04 -4.64 -13.25
N ALA A 162 10.76 -3.57 -13.62
CA ALA A 162 10.40 -2.71 -14.75
C ALA A 162 10.53 -3.39 -16.14
N PHE A 163 11.26 -4.51 -16.22
CA PHE A 163 11.51 -5.29 -17.44
C PHE A 163 10.69 -6.59 -17.47
N MET A 164 9.95 -6.91 -16.40
CA MET A 164 9.04 -8.07 -16.38
C MET A 164 7.97 -7.93 -17.45
N ALA A 165 7.57 -9.06 -18.04
CA ALA A 165 6.40 -9.12 -18.92
C ALA A 165 5.09 -9.14 -18.10
N PRO A 166 3.94 -8.74 -18.68
CA PRO A 166 2.66 -8.70 -17.97
C PRO A 166 2.30 -10.03 -17.29
N GLU A 167 2.56 -11.16 -17.95
CA GLU A 167 2.35 -12.49 -17.37
C GLU A 167 3.23 -12.72 -16.11
N VAL A 168 4.52 -12.38 -16.19
CA VAL A 168 5.47 -12.54 -15.06
C VAL A 168 5.09 -11.63 -13.89
N ALA A 169 4.68 -10.39 -14.19
CA ALA A 169 4.25 -9.42 -13.20
C ALA A 169 2.89 -9.77 -12.53
N ARG A 170 2.10 -10.67 -13.12
CA ARG A 170 0.91 -11.29 -12.51
C ARG A 170 1.22 -12.57 -11.73
N GLY A 171 2.44 -13.12 -11.83
CA GLY A 171 2.79 -14.43 -11.27
C GLY A 171 2.38 -15.62 -12.14
N GLU A 172 2.14 -15.40 -13.44
CA GLU A 172 1.92 -16.46 -14.43
C GLU A 172 3.25 -17.03 -14.94
N GLU A 173 3.21 -18.21 -15.59
CA GLU A 173 4.40 -18.98 -15.99
C GLU A 173 5.39 -18.18 -16.87
N GLN A 174 6.52 -17.79 -16.29
CA GLN A 174 7.63 -17.15 -17.01
C GLN A 174 8.32 -18.12 -17.98
N ARG A 175 8.11 -17.94 -19.28
CA ARG A 175 8.69 -18.72 -20.41
C ARG A 175 9.36 -17.80 -21.46
N PHE A 176 9.83 -18.35 -22.58
CA PHE A 176 10.52 -17.63 -23.66
C PHE A 176 9.91 -16.28 -24.10
N PRO A 177 8.57 -16.08 -24.19
CA PRO A 177 8.00 -14.78 -24.56
C PRO A 177 8.36 -13.66 -23.57
N ALA A 178 8.65 -13.96 -22.31
CA ALA A 178 9.03 -12.96 -21.32
C ALA A 178 10.36 -12.29 -21.67
N ASP A 179 11.34 -13.04 -22.21
CA ASP A 179 12.61 -12.49 -22.67
C ASP A 179 12.41 -11.55 -23.88
N VAL A 180 11.39 -11.81 -24.72
CA VAL A 180 11.03 -10.95 -25.86
C VAL A 180 10.43 -9.62 -25.40
N TRP A 181 9.61 -9.62 -24.35
CA TRP A 181 9.11 -8.38 -23.75
C TRP A 181 10.26 -7.57 -23.13
N ALA A 182 11.15 -8.23 -22.39
CA ALA A 182 12.33 -7.62 -21.80
C ALA A 182 13.30 -7.05 -22.87
N LEU A 183 13.40 -7.69 -24.05
CA LEU A 183 14.05 -7.13 -25.23
C LEU A 183 13.37 -5.84 -25.70
N GLY A 184 12.03 -5.81 -25.81
CA GLY A 184 11.28 -4.60 -26.14
C GLY A 184 11.57 -3.44 -25.19
N CYS A 185 11.59 -3.69 -23.88
CA CYS A 185 12.01 -2.72 -22.87
C CYS A 185 13.48 -2.28 -23.03
N THR A 186 14.40 -3.20 -23.34
CA THR A 186 15.82 -2.90 -23.57
C THR A 186 16.04 -2.05 -24.83
N VAL A 187 15.22 -2.24 -25.87
CA VAL A 187 15.25 -1.40 -27.08
C VAL A 187 14.77 0.02 -26.78
N ILE A 188 13.75 0.19 -25.94
CA ILE A 188 13.33 1.51 -25.46
C ILE A 188 14.42 2.17 -24.60
N GLU A 189 15.09 1.42 -23.71
CA GLU A 189 16.22 1.94 -22.92
C GLU A 189 17.36 2.46 -23.81
N MET A 190 17.66 1.78 -24.93
CA MET A 190 18.61 2.27 -25.94
C MET A 190 18.16 3.56 -26.65
N MET A 191 16.85 3.80 -26.79
CA MET A 191 16.27 5.00 -27.42
C MET A 191 16.18 6.19 -26.46
N THR A 192 15.97 5.96 -25.16
CA THR A 192 15.63 7.02 -24.17
C THR A 192 16.71 7.26 -23.12
N GLY A 193 17.69 6.37 -22.97
CA GLY A 193 18.65 6.38 -21.87
C GLY A 193 18.03 6.25 -20.48
N SER A 194 16.75 5.88 -20.44
CA SER A 194 15.88 5.93 -19.27
C SER A 194 15.23 4.56 -19.06
N ASN A 195 14.76 4.31 -17.84
CA ASN A 195 13.92 3.15 -17.54
C ASN A 195 12.71 3.11 -18.52
N PRO A 196 12.27 1.94 -19.00
CA PRO A 196 11.03 1.81 -19.81
C PRO A 196 9.77 2.40 -19.15
N TRP A 197 9.79 2.63 -17.84
CA TRP A 197 8.76 3.34 -17.07
C TRP A 197 9.39 4.40 -16.16
N PRO A 198 9.71 5.61 -16.67
CA PRO A 198 10.40 6.65 -15.90
C PRO A 198 9.66 7.14 -14.64
N GLU A 199 8.34 6.93 -14.58
CA GLU A 199 7.47 7.30 -13.47
C GLU A 199 7.42 6.27 -12.33
N LEU A 200 7.94 5.05 -12.54
CA LEU A 200 7.81 3.93 -11.61
C LEU A 200 9.07 3.75 -10.74
N ASN A 201 9.20 4.60 -9.72
CA ASN A 201 10.24 4.50 -8.69
C ASN A 201 9.98 3.42 -7.63
N ASP A 202 8.80 2.81 -7.60
CA ASP A 202 8.45 1.72 -6.67
C ASP A 202 8.28 0.37 -7.41
N VAL A 203 8.85 -0.68 -6.82
CA VAL A 203 8.87 -2.04 -7.37
C VAL A 203 7.46 -2.64 -7.47
N VAL A 204 6.61 -2.40 -6.46
CA VAL A 204 5.27 -2.98 -6.41
C VAL A 204 4.33 -2.26 -7.37
N ALA A 205 4.44 -0.94 -7.47
CA ALA A 205 3.76 -0.13 -8.48
C ALA A 205 4.18 -0.52 -9.90
N ALA A 206 5.48 -0.81 -10.13
CA ALA A 206 5.97 -1.31 -11.42
C ALA A 206 5.29 -2.63 -11.80
N MET A 207 5.33 -3.65 -10.92
CA MET A 207 4.69 -4.95 -11.19
C MET A 207 3.18 -4.81 -11.39
N TYR A 208 2.48 -4.02 -10.56
CA TYR A 208 1.04 -3.84 -10.72
C TYR A 208 0.67 -3.13 -12.02
N LYS A 209 1.39 -2.07 -12.39
CA LYS A 209 1.15 -1.35 -13.65
C LYS A 209 1.39 -2.26 -14.85
N ILE A 210 2.52 -2.96 -14.89
CA ILE A 210 2.88 -3.90 -15.96
C ILE A 210 1.87 -5.06 -16.07
N GLY A 211 1.51 -5.67 -14.94
CA GLY A 211 0.63 -6.84 -14.91
C GLY A 211 -0.84 -6.55 -15.20
N PHE A 212 -1.38 -5.41 -14.72
CA PHE A 212 -2.83 -5.21 -14.58
C PHE A 212 -3.41 -3.90 -15.15
N SER A 213 -2.60 -2.87 -15.46
CA SER A 213 -3.13 -1.59 -15.97
C SER A 213 -3.68 -1.68 -17.40
N GLY A 214 -3.04 -2.50 -18.24
CA GLY A 214 -3.30 -2.48 -19.68
C GLY A 214 -2.60 -1.35 -20.44
N GLU A 215 -1.62 -0.67 -19.85
CA GLU A 215 -0.68 0.21 -20.55
C GLU A 215 0.51 -0.59 -21.12
N SER A 216 1.41 0.10 -21.81
CA SER A 216 2.70 -0.41 -22.30
C SER A 216 3.73 0.73 -22.26
N PRO A 217 5.04 0.45 -22.19
CA PRO A 217 6.09 1.47 -22.27
C PRO A 217 5.89 2.45 -23.44
N GLU A 218 6.21 3.73 -23.22
CA GLU A 218 6.06 4.76 -24.27
C GLU A 218 7.16 4.62 -25.33
N ILE A 219 6.76 4.54 -26.61
CA ILE A 219 7.68 4.43 -27.75
C ILE A 219 7.97 5.83 -28.30
N PRO A 220 9.24 6.30 -28.34
CA PRO A 220 9.55 7.64 -28.78
C PRO A 220 9.13 7.94 -30.22
N GLY A 221 8.48 9.08 -30.45
CA GLY A 221 7.94 9.43 -31.77
C GLY A 221 8.98 9.60 -32.90
N TRP A 222 10.26 9.79 -32.57
CA TRP A 222 11.34 10.15 -33.51
C TRP A 222 11.99 8.99 -34.25
N ILE A 223 11.76 7.74 -33.83
CA ILE A 223 12.34 6.54 -34.47
C ILE A 223 11.57 6.16 -35.76
N SER A 224 12.17 5.32 -36.61
CA SER A 224 11.51 4.85 -37.84
C SER A 224 10.25 4.02 -37.56
N GLU A 225 9.31 4.00 -38.51
CA GLU A 225 8.10 3.14 -38.40
C GLU A 225 8.48 1.64 -38.36
N LYS A 226 9.57 1.24 -39.03
CA LYS A 226 10.18 -0.10 -38.89
C LYS A 226 10.51 -0.40 -37.42
N ALA A 227 11.14 0.53 -36.72
CA ALA A 227 11.51 0.38 -35.31
C ALA A 227 10.30 0.38 -34.38
N LYS A 228 9.26 1.19 -34.66
CA LYS A 228 8.00 1.19 -33.90
C LYS A 228 7.29 -0.16 -34.00
N ASP A 229 7.16 -0.72 -35.20
CA ASP A 229 6.49 -1.99 -35.43
C ASP A 229 7.22 -3.18 -34.77
N PHE A 230 8.57 -3.14 -34.79
CA PHE A 230 9.39 -4.11 -34.06
C PHE A 230 9.10 -4.08 -32.55
N VAL A 231 9.14 -2.89 -31.94
CA VAL A 231 8.88 -2.73 -30.50
C VAL A 231 7.43 -3.07 -30.14
N MET A 232 6.45 -2.73 -30.98
CA MET A 232 5.04 -3.13 -30.81
C MET A 232 4.82 -4.65 -30.95
N SER A 233 5.70 -5.36 -31.68
CA SER A 233 5.69 -6.82 -31.82
C SER A 233 6.32 -7.53 -30.62
N CYS A 234 7.31 -6.91 -29.98
CA CYS A 234 7.83 -7.33 -28.68
C CYS A 234 6.86 -7.06 -27.52
N LEU A 235 6.14 -5.93 -27.51
CA LEU A 235 5.30 -5.48 -26.40
C LEU A 235 3.83 -5.94 -26.49
N LYS A 236 3.56 -7.08 -27.14
CA LYS A 236 2.23 -7.71 -27.13
C LYS A 236 1.94 -8.29 -25.74
N LYS A 237 0.81 -7.93 -25.15
CA LYS A 237 0.43 -8.31 -23.77
C LYS A 237 0.12 -9.79 -23.60
N ASP A 238 -0.57 -10.38 -24.58
CA ASP A 238 -0.78 -11.82 -24.66
C ASP A 238 0.52 -12.48 -25.15
N PRO A 239 1.19 -13.34 -24.36
CA PRO A 239 2.43 -14.01 -24.77
C PRO A 239 2.24 -14.97 -25.96
N LYS A 240 0.99 -15.33 -26.33
CA LYS A 240 0.68 -16.11 -27.54
C LYS A 240 0.59 -15.25 -28.81
N GLN A 241 0.47 -13.94 -28.67
CA GLN A 241 0.44 -12.97 -29.78
C GLN A 241 1.78 -12.24 -29.95
N ARG A 242 2.68 -12.38 -28.97
CA ARG A 242 4.04 -11.84 -28.98
C ARG A 242 4.90 -12.65 -29.95
N TRP A 243 5.63 -11.97 -30.81
CA TRP A 243 6.46 -12.64 -31.82
C TRP A 243 7.59 -13.43 -31.16
N SER A 244 7.94 -14.58 -31.74
CA SER A 244 9.11 -15.36 -31.34
C SER A 244 10.42 -14.67 -31.74
N VAL A 245 11.52 -15.09 -31.12
CA VAL A 245 12.87 -14.64 -31.50
C VAL A 245 13.19 -14.96 -32.96
N GLU A 246 12.69 -16.07 -33.51
CA GLU A 246 12.90 -16.47 -34.91
C GLU A 246 12.14 -15.58 -35.90
N GLU A 247 10.94 -15.09 -35.53
CA GLU A 247 10.17 -14.15 -36.32
C GLU A 247 10.77 -12.73 -36.24
N LEU A 248 11.18 -12.30 -35.04
CA LEU A 248 11.83 -11.00 -34.83
C LEU A 248 13.18 -10.89 -35.55
N LEU A 249 13.94 -11.98 -35.68
CA LEU A 249 15.17 -12.02 -36.48
C LEU A 249 14.94 -11.82 -37.99
N LYS A 250 13.69 -11.93 -38.47
CA LYS A 250 13.27 -11.71 -39.86
C LYS A 250 12.49 -10.40 -40.04
N HIS A 251 12.44 -9.56 -39.00
CA HIS A 251 11.67 -8.32 -39.03
C HIS A 251 12.38 -7.22 -39.84
N PRO A 252 11.71 -6.47 -40.73
CA PRO A 252 12.35 -5.45 -41.61
C PRO A 252 13.07 -4.28 -40.94
N PHE A 253 13.06 -4.25 -39.60
CA PHE A 253 13.87 -3.34 -38.78
C PHE A 253 15.34 -3.78 -38.73
N LEU A 254 15.63 -5.06 -38.86
CA LEU A 254 16.97 -5.63 -38.71
C LEU A 254 17.74 -5.80 -40.03
N ASP A 255 17.06 -5.56 -41.15
CA ASP A 255 17.64 -5.49 -42.48
C ASP A 255 18.72 -4.40 -42.56
N HIS A 256 19.66 -4.59 -43.48
CA HIS A 256 20.54 -3.52 -43.91
C HIS A 256 19.80 -2.68 -44.96
N ASP A 257 19.72 -1.36 -44.76
CA ASP A 257 19.20 -0.47 -45.79
C ASP A 257 20.27 -0.35 -46.90
N GLU A 258 19.99 -0.90 -48.09
CA GLU A 258 20.98 -1.08 -49.17
C GLU A 258 21.57 0.24 -49.70
N ASP A 259 20.90 1.37 -49.46
CA ASP A 259 21.36 2.72 -49.80
C ASP A 259 22.54 3.24 -48.93
N SER A 260 23.03 2.45 -47.96
CA SER A 260 24.03 2.89 -46.96
C SER A 260 25.49 2.57 -47.34
N GLN A 261 25.96 2.97 -48.53
CA GLN A 261 27.39 2.88 -48.90
C GLN A 261 28.26 3.96 -48.22
N SER A 262 28.39 3.88 -46.89
CA SER A 262 29.41 4.63 -46.14
C SER A 262 29.74 3.95 -44.81
N SER A 263 30.62 2.96 -44.83
CA SER A 263 31.11 2.27 -43.62
C SER A 263 32.19 3.07 -42.89
N ASP A 264 31.88 4.32 -42.50
CA ASP A 264 32.83 5.22 -41.84
C ASP A 264 32.12 6.19 -40.87
N CYS A 265 31.80 5.70 -39.67
CA CYS A 265 31.06 6.44 -38.63
C CYS A 265 31.39 6.02 -37.18
N LEU A 266 32.56 5.43 -36.93
CA LEU A 266 33.10 5.23 -35.57
C LEU A 266 34.57 5.66 -35.39
N ASP A 267 35.35 5.82 -36.45
CA ASP A 267 36.74 6.28 -36.36
C ASP A 267 36.84 7.81 -36.27
N LYS A 268 36.90 8.33 -35.02
CA LYS A 268 37.49 9.65 -34.74
C LYS A 268 38.47 9.64 -33.58
N THR A 269 39.68 9.20 -33.91
CA THR A 269 40.96 9.79 -33.48
C THR A 269 41.15 10.01 -31.97
N SER A 270 41.73 9.01 -31.31
CA SER A 270 42.69 9.30 -30.24
C SER A 270 43.99 9.83 -30.88
N SER A 271 44.39 11.07 -30.56
CA SER A 271 45.67 11.61 -31.05
C SER A 271 46.84 10.87 -30.38
N PRO A 272 47.79 10.27 -31.15
CA PRO A 272 48.82 9.42 -30.58
C PRO A 272 49.91 10.23 -29.86
N SER A 273 49.86 10.27 -28.53
CA SER A 273 50.83 10.98 -27.69
C SER A 273 52.08 10.15 -27.35
N ASN A 274 52.67 9.45 -28.34
CA ASN A 274 54.01 8.87 -28.20
C ASN A 274 54.70 8.69 -29.57
N VAL A 275 56.03 8.91 -29.60
CA VAL A 275 56.88 8.63 -30.75
C VAL A 275 57.53 7.26 -30.56
N LEU A 276 56.89 6.21 -31.12
CA LEU A 276 57.50 4.92 -31.49
C LEU A 276 56.43 4.02 -32.15
N ASP A 277 56.23 4.16 -33.46
CA ASP A 277 55.48 3.20 -34.29
C ASP A 277 56.45 2.23 -34.98
N GLN A 278 55.99 0.99 -35.21
CA GLN A 278 56.67 0.03 -36.08
C GLN A 278 55.75 -1.09 -36.64
N ARG A 279 54.44 -0.84 -36.80
CA ARG A 279 53.51 -1.86 -37.38
C ARG A 279 52.62 -1.37 -38.52
N PHE A 280 52.73 -0.11 -38.92
CA PHE A 280 51.91 0.47 -39.99
C PHE A 280 52.24 0.00 -41.42
N TRP A 281 53.44 -0.56 -41.66
CA TRP A 281 54.01 -0.65 -43.03
C TRP A 281 54.00 -2.02 -43.73
N ASP A 282 53.74 -3.13 -43.03
CA ASP A 282 54.20 -4.47 -43.49
C ASP A 282 53.15 -5.33 -44.23
N LEU A 283 51.91 -4.88 -44.48
CA LEU A 283 50.83 -5.75 -45.00
C LEU A 283 50.02 -5.20 -46.20
N CYS A 284 50.56 -4.24 -46.95
CA CYS A 284 50.01 -3.86 -48.26
C CYS A 284 50.65 -4.67 -49.41
N GLU A 285 50.33 -5.96 -49.56
CA GLU A 285 50.76 -6.74 -50.73
C GLU A 285 49.79 -7.86 -51.13
N ALA A 286 49.60 -8.04 -52.45
CA ALA A 286 48.82 -9.06 -53.18
C ALA A 286 47.28 -9.13 -53.00
N SER A 287 46.45 -9.44 -54.00
CA SER A 287 46.57 -9.29 -55.48
C SER A 287 45.23 -9.61 -56.18
N GLU A 288 44.73 -8.68 -57.00
CA GLU A 288 44.09 -8.84 -58.33
C GLU A 288 43.21 -10.07 -58.69
N SER A 289 42.01 -9.85 -59.28
CA SER A 289 41.81 -9.86 -60.77
C SER A 289 40.33 -9.89 -61.26
N HIS A 290 39.99 -8.97 -62.18
CA HIS A 290 39.10 -9.05 -63.39
C HIS A 290 37.64 -9.62 -63.34
N SER A 291 36.65 -9.18 -64.14
CA SER A 291 36.47 -8.00 -65.03
C SER A 291 35.02 -7.87 -65.56
N GLU A 292 34.50 -6.64 -65.72
CA GLU A 292 33.76 -6.01 -66.87
C GLU A 292 32.94 -6.85 -67.89
N PRO A 293 31.83 -6.34 -68.52
CA PRO A 293 31.79 -4.96 -69.09
C PRO A 293 30.46 -4.13 -69.13
N PHE A 294 30.62 -2.81 -68.95
CA PHE A 294 30.00 -1.66 -69.69
C PHE A 294 28.48 -1.54 -69.94
N ALA A 295 27.89 -0.38 -69.56
CA ALA A 295 27.74 0.82 -70.43
C ALA A 295 26.77 1.89 -69.83
N ASP A 296 26.80 3.20 -70.17
CA ASP A 296 27.89 4.18 -70.40
C ASP A 296 27.29 5.63 -70.43
N TYR A 297 28.08 6.67 -70.14
CA TYR A 297 27.76 8.13 -70.14
C TYR A 297 26.68 8.65 -69.14
N SER A 298 26.77 9.87 -68.58
CA SER A 298 27.79 10.94 -68.70
C SER A 298 27.99 11.72 -67.39
N ASP A 299 29.20 12.22 -67.19
CA ASP A 299 29.70 12.90 -65.98
C ASP A 299 29.46 14.43 -65.96
N SER A 300 29.43 15.02 -64.76
CA SER A 300 30.03 16.33 -64.47
C SER A 300 30.12 16.55 -62.95
N CYS A 301 31.34 16.70 -62.43
CA CYS A 301 31.62 16.94 -61.02
C CYS A 301 31.96 18.42 -60.73
N ASP A 302 31.49 18.93 -59.58
CA ASP A 302 32.00 20.16 -58.95
C ASP A 302 32.86 19.78 -57.74
N SER A 303 34.03 20.39 -57.56
CA SER A 303 34.94 20.09 -56.47
C SER A 303 34.73 21.01 -55.24
N PRO A 304 35.35 20.71 -54.09
CA PRO A 304 35.36 21.62 -52.95
C PRO A 304 36.03 22.97 -53.22
N ALA A 305 36.85 23.12 -54.26
CA ALA A 305 37.47 24.39 -54.64
C ALA A 305 36.46 25.33 -55.33
N ASP A 306 35.70 24.81 -56.31
CA ASP A 306 34.70 25.58 -57.07
C ASP A 306 33.61 26.15 -56.16
N ARG A 307 33.28 25.42 -55.08
CA ARG A 307 32.36 25.85 -54.02
C ARG A 307 32.89 26.97 -53.11
N ILE A 308 34.20 27.21 -53.08
CA ILE A 308 34.82 28.31 -52.33
C ILE A 308 34.91 29.55 -53.23
N GLU A 309 35.18 29.37 -54.53
CA GLU A 309 35.22 30.45 -55.52
C GLU A 309 33.82 31.07 -55.73
N GLN A 310 32.75 30.27 -55.74
CA GLN A 310 31.35 30.74 -55.75
C GLN A 310 30.91 31.55 -54.52
N LEU A 311 31.74 31.66 -53.47
CA LEU A 311 31.48 32.51 -52.30
C LEU A 311 32.30 33.81 -52.31
N ALA A 312 33.07 34.07 -53.38
CA ALA A 312 34.05 35.15 -53.45
C ALA A 312 33.82 36.17 -54.59
N GLU A 313 32.79 36.01 -55.44
CA GLU A 313 32.44 36.98 -56.47
C GLU A 313 31.15 37.78 -56.16
N ASP A 314 31.30 39.11 -56.21
CA ASP A 314 30.30 40.16 -56.06
C ASP A 314 29.31 40.23 -57.27
N GLU A 315 28.25 41.06 -57.37
CA GLU A 315 27.96 42.36 -56.72
C GLU A 315 26.46 42.78 -56.80
N TYR A 316 26.11 43.92 -56.19
CA TYR A 316 24.89 44.75 -56.37
C TYR A 316 23.54 44.37 -55.74
N SER A 317 23.52 44.43 -54.40
CA SER A 317 22.77 45.44 -53.62
C SER A 317 21.23 45.63 -53.78
N SER A 318 20.52 45.53 -52.66
CA SER A 318 19.99 46.73 -51.97
C SER A 318 19.54 46.39 -50.53
N VAL A 319 19.70 47.34 -49.59
CA VAL A 319 19.68 47.07 -48.14
C VAL A 319 18.47 47.71 -47.44
N PRO A 320 17.75 46.98 -46.56
CA PRO A 320 16.94 47.57 -45.50
C PRO A 320 17.80 47.95 -44.28
N ASN A 321 17.91 49.25 -44.04
CA ASN A 321 18.65 49.88 -42.93
C ASN A 321 18.22 49.38 -41.53
N TRP A 322 19.20 49.12 -40.64
CA TRP A 322 18.98 48.91 -39.20
C TRP A 322 19.81 49.91 -38.37
N GLY A 323 19.15 50.99 -37.94
CA GLY A 323 19.66 52.01 -37.02
C GLY A 323 18.72 53.23 -37.03
N THR A 324 18.42 53.90 -35.91
CA THR A 324 18.91 53.82 -34.51
C THR A 324 17.71 53.89 -33.53
N VAL A 325 17.79 53.80 -32.19
CA VAL A 325 18.87 53.99 -31.18
C VAL A 325 18.71 53.00 -30.00
N GLU A 326 19.45 53.24 -28.90
CA GLU A 326 19.17 52.97 -27.46
C GLU A 326 18.00 52.02 -27.05
N ASP A 327 18.15 51.04 -26.15
CA ASP A 327 19.25 50.71 -25.22
C ASP A 327 19.74 49.26 -25.37
N VAL A 328 20.97 48.96 -24.93
CA VAL A 328 21.62 47.66 -25.08
C VAL A 328 22.44 47.28 -23.84
N GLU A 329 22.35 46.04 -23.38
CA GLU A 329 23.48 45.40 -22.70
C GLU A 329 23.53 43.90 -23.01
N TRP A 330 24.71 43.42 -23.42
CA TRP A 330 25.00 42.01 -23.71
C TRP A 330 25.83 41.41 -22.57
N ILE A 331 25.69 40.11 -22.32
CA ILE A 331 26.65 39.37 -21.46
C ILE A 331 27.60 38.57 -22.36
N GLN A 332 28.88 38.93 -22.30
CA GLN A 332 29.96 38.33 -23.07
C GLN A 332 30.44 37.01 -22.45
N VAL A 333 30.56 35.95 -23.24
CA VAL A 333 31.06 34.64 -22.78
C VAL A 333 32.49 34.42 -23.29
N ARG A 334 33.45 34.81 -22.43
CA ARG A 334 34.92 34.66 -22.56
C ARG A 334 35.65 35.69 -23.45
N GLY A 335 36.89 35.92 -23.04
CA GLY A 335 37.92 36.84 -23.55
C GLY A 335 39.15 36.66 -22.66
N GLU A 336 40.37 36.86 -23.17
CA GLU A 336 41.58 36.23 -22.62
C GLU A 336 42.58 37.19 -21.95
N ASP A 337 43.21 36.67 -20.89
CA ASP A 337 44.59 36.88 -20.39
C ASP A 337 45.23 38.27 -20.12
N LEU A 338 46.23 38.22 -19.21
CA LEU A 338 47.14 39.29 -18.74
C LEU A 338 46.47 40.41 -17.90
N GLY A 339 47.11 41.00 -16.87
CA GLY A 339 48.41 40.71 -16.25
C GLY A 339 48.79 41.78 -15.20
N GLU A 340 49.77 41.46 -14.35
CA GLU A 340 50.58 42.37 -13.50
C GLU A 340 49.93 43.21 -12.35
N THR A 341 50.21 42.76 -11.12
CA THR A 341 50.75 43.51 -9.95
C THR A 341 50.23 44.91 -9.54
N GLU A 342 49.97 45.08 -8.24
CA GLU A 342 50.90 45.83 -7.36
C GLU A 342 50.81 45.43 -5.87
N LYS A 343 51.71 45.96 -5.02
CA LYS A 343 51.86 45.60 -3.59
C LYS A 343 51.52 46.78 -2.66
N LEU A 344 50.90 46.50 -1.51
CA LEU A 344 51.09 47.30 -0.28
C LEU A 344 51.27 46.37 0.94
N VAL A 345 51.94 46.87 1.99
CA VAL A 345 52.57 46.06 3.06
C VAL A 345 52.39 46.70 4.45
N GLY A 346 52.23 45.87 5.48
CA GLY A 346 52.23 46.19 6.92
C GLY A 346 51.43 45.14 7.69
N ASN A 347 52.03 44.14 8.34
CA ASN A 347 52.72 44.16 9.67
C ASN A 347 51.74 44.53 10.81
N GLY A 348 51.54 43.75 11.88
CA GLY A 348 52.12 42.47 12.35
C GLY A 348 51.28 41.95 13.56
N ASP A 349 51.56 40.85 14.28
CA ASP A 349 52.65 39.87 14.32
C ASP A 349 52.17 38.53 14.99
N GLU A 350 52.92 37.42 14.81
CA GLU A 350 53.05 36.17 15.64
C GLU A 350 51.78 35.31 15.99
N ASP A 351 51.73 33.97 16.03
CA ASP A 351 52.65 32.80 15.89
C ASP A 351 51.97 31.73 14.95
N VAL A 352 52.58 30.81 14.15
CA VAL A 352 53.70 29.83 14.31
C VAL A 352 53.29 28.66 15.25
N ILE A 353 53.09 27.37 14.89
CA ILE A 353 53.79 26.30 14.11
C ILE A 353 52.67 25.32 13.56
N CYS A 354 52.50 24.92 12.28
CA CYS A 354 53.29 24.03 11.39
C CYS A 354 53.28 22.49 11.72
N VAL A 355 53.33 21.48 10.82
CA VAL A 355 52.71 21.13 9.49
C VAL A 355 52.71 19.56 9.39
N GLU A 356 51.81 18.92 8.62
CA GLU A 356 51.91 17.53 8.06
C GLU A 356 52.04 16.32 9.06
N ALA A 357 52.12 15.04 8.65
CA ALA A 357 51.28 14.20 7.77
C ALA A 357 51.76 12.72 7.81
N THR A 358 51.07 11.81 7.10
CA THR A 358 51.52 10.47 6.63
C THR A 358 51.48 9.23 7.56
N SER A 359 50.85 8.17 7.03
CA SER A 359 51.38 6.79 6.85
C SER A 359 51.68 5.81 8.04
N SER A 360 50.81 4.79 8.14
CA SER A 360 51.13 3.34 7.98
C SER A 360 51.61 2.40 9.13
N LEU A 361 51.07 1.17 9.03
CA LEU A 361 51.68 -0.17 9.25
C LEU A 361 51.93 -0.77 10.66
N ARG A 362 51.37 -2.00 10.82
CA ARG A 362 51.80 -3.14 11.69
C ARG A 362 51.70 -2.94 13.22
N ALA A 363 51.56 -3.98 14.03
CA ALA A 363 51.98 -5.38 13.85
C ALA A 363 51.00 -6.44 14.39
N ILE A 364 51.29 -7.71 14.06
CA ILE A 364 50.66 -8.92 14.60
C ILE A 364 51.49 -9.42 15.80
N PHE A 365 50.84 -9.97 16.81
CA PHE A 365 51.44 -10.98 17.70
C PHE A 365 50.47 -12.14 17.93
N VAL A 366 51.02 -13.35 18.00
CA VAL A 366 50.31 -14.62 18.23
C VAL A 366 50.87 -15.26 19.48
N VAL A 367 50.01 -15.89 20.29
CA VAL A 367 50.38 -16.94 21.24
C VAL A 367 49.25 -17.98 21.27
N GLU A 368 49.60 -19.26 21.29
CA GLU A 368 48.68 -20.39 21.51
C GLU A 368 48.35 -20.52 23.03
N ASP A 369 47.64 -21.51 23.61
CA ASP A 369 47.15 -22.82 23.16
C ASP A 369 46.05 -23.35 24.14
N SER A 370 45.64 -24.63 23.97
CA SER A 370 45.06 -25.57 24.96
C SER A 370 43.52 -25.68 25.14
N ASP A 371 43.02 -26.82 24.64
CA ASP A 371 41.79 -27.58 24.95
C ASP A 371 42.10 -28.58 26.13
N PRO A 372 41.24 -29.52 26.60
CA PRO A 372 39.80 -29.77 26.37
C PRO A 372 38.97 -30.16 27.65
N ASP A 373 37.81 -30.80 27.42
CA ASP A 373 37.12 -31.88 28.18
C ASP A 373 35.87 -31.62 29.07
N SER A 374 34.78 -32.34 28.70
CA SER A 374 33.74 -32.96 29.58
C SER A 374 32.65 -32.07 30.25
N LEU A 375 31.41 -32.51 30.56
CA LEU A 375 30.63 -33.73 30.24
C LEU A 375 29.09 -33.45 30.40
N PHE A 376 28.23 -34.01 29.52
CA PHE A 376 26.78 -34.36 29.67
C PHE A 376 25.72 -33.47 30.39
N SER A 377 24.60 -33.22 29.68
CA SER A 377 23.14 -33.25 30.08
C SER A 377 22.66 -32.65 31.43
N GLU A 378 21.54 -31.91 31.54
CA GLU A 378 20.17 -32.22 31.10
C GLU A 378 19.22 -30.97 31.02
N TYR A 379 18.09 -31.14 30.33
CA TYR A 379 16.74 -30.52 30.46
C TYR A 379 16.48 -29.03 30.84
N SER A 380 15.48 -28.50 30.11
CA SER A 380 14.41 -27.56 30.53
C SER A 380 14.61 -26.05 30.35
N SER A 381 13.92 -25.54 29.32
CA SER A 381 12.90 -24.46 29.33
C SER A 381 13.12 -23.12 30.05
N ASP A 382 12.65 -22.06 29.39
CA ASP A 382 12.41 -20.69 29.87
C ASP A 382 13.68 -19.94 30.35
N ASP A 383 14.19 -18.95 29.61
CA ASP A 383 13.57 -17.61 29.58
C ASP A 383 14.03 -16.71 28.38
N PHE A 384 13.38 -15.55 28.23
CA PHE A 384 13.69 -14.36 27.41
C PHE A 384 13.69 -14.39 25.87
N ILE A 385 12.69 -13.69 25.32
CA ILE A 385 12.80 -12.91 24.07
C ILE A 385 13.37 -11.52 24.39
N THR A 386 14.49 -11.12 23.77
CA THR A 386 14.71 -9.76 23.21
C THR A 386 16.04 -9.67 22.45
N SER A 387 15.99 -9.41 21.14
CA SER A 387 17.17 -8.97 20.35
C SER A 387 16.77 -8.20 19.08
N PHE A 388 16.27 -6.96 19.27
CA PHE A 388 16.23 -5.98 18.17
C PHE A 388 17.61 -5.30 18.03
N TYR A 389 18.06 -5.10 16.79
CA TYR A 389 19.33 -4.45 16.50
C TYR A 389 19.28 -2.94 16.77
N SER A 390 20.11 -2.46 17.69
CA SER A 390 20.52 -1.05 17.75
C SER A 390 21.94 -0.92 18.32
N ASN A 391 22.89 -0.50 17.49
CA ASN A 391 24.26 -0.21 17.93
C ASN A 391 24.29 1.12 18.71
N VAL A 392 24.33 1.07 20.04
CA VAL A 392 24.59 2.24 20.89
C VAL A 392 25.62 1.87 21.97
N THR A 393 26.80 2.47 21.89
CA THR A 393 27.86 2.32 22.91
C THR A 393 27.51 3.15 24.14
N ILE A 394 27.39 2.53 25.31
CA ILE A 394 27.18 3.23 26.59
C ILE A 394 28.20 2.73 27.61
N ASN A 395 29.02 3.65 28.13
CA ASN A 395 29.89 3.39 29.28
C ASN A 395 29.01 3.23 30.54
N GLY A 396 29.18 2.12 31.26
CA GLY A 396 28.27 1.74 32.33
C GLY A 396 28.58 2.36 33.70
N ASN A 397 27.62 2.18 34.61
CA ASN A 397 27.91 1.74 35.97
C ASN A 397 26.66 1.10 36.59
N LEU A 398 26.84 0.05 37.41
CA LEU A 398 25.75 -0.60 38.13
C LEU A 398 25.47 0.13 39.46
N THR A 399 24.21 0.17 39.85
CA THR A 399 23.84 0.12 41.28
C THR A 399 22.51 -0.62 41.41
N ALA A 400 22.51 -1.71 42.19
CA ALA A 400 21.35 -2.59 42.34
C ALA A 400 20.63 -2.36 43.67
N PHE A 401 19.31 -2.58 43.69
CA PHE A 401 18.53 -2.72 44.92
C PHE A 401 17.64 -3.96 44.88
N ARG A 402 17.45 -4.59 46.05
CA ARG A 402 16.76 -5.87 46.22
C ARG A 402 15.25 -5.68 46.32
N TYR A 403 14.51 -6.62 45.75
CA TYR A 403 13.12 -6.87 46.15
C TYR A 403 13.05 -7.41 47.58
N TYR A 404 11.98 -7.05 48.29
CA TYR A 404 11.45 -7.78 49.43
C TYR A 404 9.96 -8.07 49.17
N SER A 405 9.53 -9.30 49.48
CA SER A 405 8.13 -9.71 49.45
C SER A 405 7.56 -9.73 50.87
N VAL A 406 6.29 -9.34 51.03
CA VAL A 406 5.47 -9.59 52.23
C VAL A 406 4.04 -9.89 51.78
N GLU A 407 3.45 -10.93 52.37
CA GLU A 407 2.12 -11.43 52.00
C GLU A 407 0.95 -10.74 52.73
N SER A 408 -0.25 -11.15 52.35
CA SER A 408 -1.58 -10.73 52.83
C SER A 408 -1.79 -10.64 54.35
N SER A 409 -2.70 -9.75 54.76
CA SER A 409 -3.60 -10.00 55.88
C SER A 409 -4.99 -9.38 55.64
N SER A 410 -5.98 -9.78 56.43
CA SER A 410 -7.42 -9.50 56.21
C SER A 410 -8.12 -8.97 57.46
N ARG A 411 -9.36 -8.47 57.28
CA ARG A 411 -10.28 -7.92 58.32
C ARG A 411 -9.83 -6.52 58.80
N ILE A 412 -10.71 -5.58 59.13
CA ILE A 412 -11.83 -5.67 60.09
C ILE A 412 -13.09 -4.93 59.58
N SER A 413 -14.27 -5.34 60.08
CA SER A 413 -15.59 -4.74 59.88
C SER A 413 -16.07 -4.01 61.14
N GLU A 414 -17.31 -3.50 61.13
CA GLU A 414 -18.00 -2.85 62.28
C GLU A 414 -17.52 -1.45 62.66
N LEU A 415 -18.32 -0.56 63.26
CA LEU A 415 -19.77 -0.28 63.18
C LEU A 415 -19.97 1.09 63.85
N LEU A 416 -20.86 1.95 63.34
CA LEU A 416 -21.59 2.89 64.19
C LEU A 416 -22.94 3.20 63.55
N SER A 417 -23.94 3.44 64.38
CA SER A 417 -25.31 2.99 64.11
C SER A 417 -26.38 4.04 64.39
N MET A 418 -27.45 3.96 63.58
CA MET A 418 -28.86 4.14 63.96
C MET A 418 -29.40 5.56 64.27
N GLU A 419 -30.51 5.84 63.56
CA GLU A 419 -31.78 6.37 64.10
C GLU A 419 -31.90 7.85 64.53
N ALA A 420 -33.06 8.51 64.44
CA ALA A 420 -34.31 8.22 63.69
C ALA A 420 -35.27 9.42 63.71
N THR A 421 -36.34 9.36 62.88
CA THR A 421 -37.66 10.02 63.07
C THR A 421 -37.73 11.56 63.14
N ALA A 422 -38.90 12.23 63.05
CA ALA A 422 -40.09 12.09 62.20
C ALA A 422 -41.08 13.22 62.56
N ALA A 423 -41.85 13.78 61.59
CA ALA A 423 -43.15 14.43 61.83
C ALA A 423 -43.88 14.77 60.52
N GLN A 424 -45.22 14.84 60.59
CA GLN A 424 -46.11 15.37 59.55
C GLN A 424 -46.40 16.87 59.83
N PHE A 425 -47.04 17.65 58.96
CA PHE A 425 -48.51 17.75 58.91
C PHE A 425 -49.06 18.47 57.64
N SER A 426 -50.37 18.29 57.45
CA SER A 426 -51.32 18.96 56.52
C SER A 426 -51.28 20.51 56.53
N SER A 427 -51.87 21.32 55.62
CA SER A 427 -52.57 21.19 54.31
C SER A 427 -53.11 22.60 53.91
N ILE A 428 -53.88 22.73 52.79
CA ILE A 428 -54.98 23.69 52.47
C ILE A 428 -54.90 24.30 51.04
N VAL A 429 -56.03 24.36 50.31
CA VAL A 429 -56.17 24.88 48.92
C VAL A 429 -57.57 25.50 48.66
N PRO A 430 -57.68 26.83 48.44
CA PRO A 430 -58.56 27.41 47.39
C PRO A 430 -58.02 28.73 46.75
N SER A 431 -58.51 29.31 45.64
CA SER A 431 -59.35 28.82 44.53
C SER A 431 -59.50 29.86 43.38
N ARG A 432 -59.38 29.42 42.10
CA ARG A 432 -60.08 29.97 40.90
C ARG A 432 -59.65 31.37 40.38
N GLN A 433 -59.97 31.83 39.15
CA GLN A 433 -61.00 31.54 38.12
C GLN A 433 -60.38 31.63 36.69
N ASN A 434 -60.93 31.22 35.53
CA ASN A 434 -61.99 30.33 34.98
C ASN A 434 -61.66 30.18 33.43
N LEU A 435 -62.35 29.54 32.47
CA LEU A 435 -63.62 28.81 32.30
C LEU A 435 -63.51 27.80 31.09
N SER A 436 -64.59 27.08 30.77
CA SER A 436 -65.06 26.50 29.46
C SER A 436 -64.07 26.23 28.28
N SER A 437 -63.94 25.03 27.67
CA SER A 437 -64.91 24.00 27.16
C SER A 437 -65.58 24.34 25.80
N SER A 438 -65.82 23.45 24.81
CA SER A 438 -65.50 22.00 24.64
C SER A 438 -65.90 21.44 23.25
N SER A 439 -65.24 20.35 22.80
CA SER A 439 -65.76 19.20 22.00
C SER A 439 -66.53 19.38 20.66
N SER A 440 -65.98 18.86 19.54
CA SER A 440 -66.61 18.07 18.42
C SER A 440 -65.63 17.95 17.24
N ILE A 441 -65.23 16.78 16.69
CA ILE A 441 -65.94 15.73 15.92
C ILE A 441 -66.15 16.07 14.42
N ARG A 442 -65.59 15.21 13.52
CA ARG A 442 -65.88 15.04 12.05
C ARG A 442 -65.43 16.17 11.08
N VAL A 443 -65.26 15.97 9.76
CA VAL A 443 -64.77 14.82 8.93
C VAL A 443 -64.54 15.30 7.46
N ALA A 444 -63.82 14.50 6.65
CA ALA A 444 -63.74 14.53 5.17
C ALA A 444 -62.98 15.67 4.43
N SER A 445 -62.08 15.22 3.55
CA SER A 445 -62.03 15.41 2.08
C SER A 445 -62.45 16.74 1.43
N PRO A 446 -61.80 17.07 0.29
CA PRO A 446 -62.47 16.78 -0.99
C PRO A 446 -61.69 15.80 -1.88
N SER A 447 -62.41 14.87 -2.50
CA SER A 447 -61.86 13.99 -3.54
C SER A 447 -62.05 14.61 -4.93
N SER A 448 -61.03 14.46 -5.79
CA SER A 448 -61.12 14.30 -7.26
C SER A 448 -62.01 15.23 -8.11
N LEU A 449 -61.44 15.76 -9.21
CA LEU A 449 -62.07 15.56 -10.52
C LEU A 449 -61.03 15.61 -11.66
N PHE A 450 -61.38 14.98 -12.79
CA PHE A 450 -60.50 14.70 -13.93
C PHE A 450 -60.37 15.87 -14.91
N LEU A 451 -59.23 15.95 -15.62
CA LEU A 451 -59.02 16.31 -17.05
C LEU A 451 -57.48 16.49 -17.25
N SER A 452 -56.82 16.10 -18.34
CA SER A 452 -57.17 15.22 -19.48
C SER A 452 -55.86 14.68 -20.12
N ARG A 453 -55.92 13.57 -20.87
CA ARG A 453 -54.76 13.05 -21.64
C ARG A 453 -54.43 13.94 -22.84
N LYS A 454 -53.15 14.20 -23.10
CA LYS A 454 -52.58 14.33 -24.45
C LYS A 454 -51.07 14.07 -24.45
N ASN A 455 -50.59 13.35 -25.46
CA ASN A 455 -49.17 13.02 -25.66
C ASN A 455 -48.41 14.24 -26.23
N LEU A 456 -47.07 14.27 -26.09
CA LEU A 456 -46.13 14.36 -27.22
C LEU A 456 -44.63 14.39 -26.80
N ARG A 457 -43.88 13.39 -27.30
CA ARG A 457 -42.46 13.38 -27.76
C ARG A 457 -41.31 13.83 -26.83
N ASN A 458 -40.34 12.91 -26.75
CA ASN A 458 -38.89 13.07 -26.81
C ASN A 458 -38.34 14.51 -26.93
N ALA A 459 -37.50 14.89 -25.95
CA ALA A 459 -36.49 15.92 -26.10
C ALA A 459 -35.12 15.37 -25.65
N ASN A 460 -34.19 15.19 -26.59
CA ASN A 460 -32.82 14.76 -26.28
C ASN A 460 -32.04 15.92 -25.64
N LEU A 461 -32.03 15.99 -24.31
CA LEU A 461 -31.16 16.91 -23.58
C LEU A 461 -29.74 16.34 -23.48
N LYS A 462 -28.86 16.80 -24.38
CA LYS A 462 -27.42 16.58 -24.26
C LYS A 462 -26.93 17.19 -22.95
N PHE A 463 -26.43 16.37 -22.03
CA PHE A 463 -25.66 16.87 -20.89
C PHE A 463 -24.44 17.63 -21.42
N LYS A 464 -24.27 18.89 -21.01
CA LYS A 464 -23.00 19.60 -21.22
C LYS A 464 -21.99 19.03 -20.23
N SER A 465 -20.76 18.77 -20.67
CA SER A 465 -19.73 18.36 -19.71
C SER A 465 -19.55 19.47 -18.67
N THR A 466 -19.39 19.06 -17.42
CA THR A 466 -18.79 19.91 -16.40
C THR A 466 -17.39 20.33 -16.85
N ARG A 467 -17.01 21.58 -16.55
CA ARG A 467 -15.66 22.07 -16.84
C ARG A 467 -14.71 21.50 -15.79
N ASN A 468 -13.67 20.78 -16.23
CA ASN A 468 -12.54 20.47 -15.36
C ASN A 468 -11.88 21.80 -14.94
N LEU A 469 -11.81 22.07 -13.63
CA LEU A 469 -10.90 23.09 -13.12
C LEU A 469 -9.49 22.50 -13.12
N SER A 470 -8.69 22.85 -14.13
CA SER A 470 -7.24 22.63 -14.08
C SER A 470 -6.63 23.64 -13.12
N VAL A 471 -6.48 23.27 -11.84
CA VAL A 471 -5.67 24.03 -10.90
C VAL A 471 -4.22 24.00 -11.40
N ARG A 472 -3.64 25.18 -11.67
CA ARG A 472 -2.22 25.28 -12.00
C ARG A 472 -1.42 25.04 -10.72
N ALA A 473 -0.50 24.07 -10.76
CA ALA A 473 0.45 23.88 -9.67
C ALA A 473 1.36 25.12 -9.56
N SER A 474 1.18 25.89 -8.48
CA SER A 474 2.16 26.87 -8.01
C SER A 474 3.22 26.11 -7.21
N SER A 475 4.49 26.23 -7.58
CA SER A 475 5.61 25.64 -6.84
C SER A 475 5.95 26.49 -5.60
N THR A 476 5.07 26.43 -4.60
CA THR A 476 5.17 27.17 -3.33
C THR A 476 5.08 26.20 -2.16
N SER A 477 5.81 26.47 -1.07
CA SER A 477 5.92 25.60 0.11
C SER A 477 4.58 25.27 0.80
N ASP A 478 3.57 26.09 0.57
CA ASP A 478 2.19 25.99 1.09
C ASP A 478 1.45 24.68 0.72
N SER A 479 2.00 23.87 -0.19
CA SER A 479 1.44 22.56 -0.58
C SER A 479 1.90 21.39 0.30
N VAL A 480 2.73 21.62 1.32
CA VAL A 480 3.28 20.57 2.21
C VAL A 480 2.46 20.48 3.50
N VAL A 481 2.09 19.25 3.90
CA VAL A 481 1.46 18.94 5.19
C VAL A 481 2.43 18.12 6.04
N THR A 482 2.74 18.58 7.25
CA THR A 482 3.48 17.76 8.20
C THR A 482 2.52 16.77 8.87
N LEU A 483 2.87 15.49 8.90
CA LEU A 483 2.04 14.40 9.43
C LEU A 483 2.76 13.66 10.55
N LEU A 484 2.15 13.62 11.74
CA LEU A 484 2.69 12.88 12.88
C LEU A 484 2.16 11.43 12.88
N ASP A 485 3.00 10.49 12.46
CA ASP A 485 2.77 9.05 12.57
C ASP A 485 3.63 8.45 13.69
N TYR A 486 3.00 7.97 14.76
CA TYR A 486 3.67 7.31 15.89
C TYR A 486 3.74 5.78 15.76
N GLY A 487 3.39 5.23 14.58
CA GLY A 487 3.60 3.82 14.21
C GLY A 487 2.39 2.89 14.37
N ALA A 488 1.21 3.42 14.70
CA ALA A 488 0.00 2.63 14.97
C ALA A 488 -1.10 2.80 13.89
N GLY A 489 -1.57 1.67 13.35
CA GLY A 489 -2.82 1.54 12.60
C GLY A 489 -2.83 2.18 11.20
N ASN A 490 -4.04 2.53 10.73
CA ASN A 490 -4.30 2.89 9.32
C ASN A 490 -4.01 4.36 8.98
N VAL A 491 -2.76 4.80 9.16
CA VAL A 491 -2.33 6.14 8.73
C VAL A 491 -2.28 6.26 7.18
N ARG A 492 -2.41 5.14 6.44
CA ARG A 492 -2.53 5.16 4.96
C ARG A 492 -3.77 5.94 4.49
N SER A 493 -4.91 5.82 5.18
CA SER A 493 -6.15 6.47 4.76
C SER A 493 -6.07 8.00 4.78
N ILE A 494 -5.50 8.60 5.84
CA ILE A 494 -5.28 10.06 5.88
C ILE A 494 -4.21 10.50 4.87
N ARG A 495 -3.11 9.74 4.71
CA ARG A 495 -2.10 10.00 3.67
C ARG A 495 -2.73 10.02 2.27
N ASN A 496 -3.66 9.13 1.98
CA ASN A 496 -4.36 9.08 0.70
C ASN A 496 -5.37 10.21 0.53
N ALA A 497 -6.11 10.60 1.58
CA ALA A 497 -7.02 11.75 1.54
C ALA A 497 -6.27 13.07 1.27
N LEU A 498 -5.11 13.29 1.89
CA LEU A 498 -4.26 14.46 1.65
C LEU A 498 -3.75 14.51 0.20
N ARG A 499 -3.24 13.38 -0.32
CA ARG A 499 -2.81 13.26 -1.74
C ARG A 499 -3.96 13.47 -2.72
N HIS A 500 -5.15 12.95 -2.41
CA HIS A 500 -6.37 13.15 -3.21
C HIS A 500 -6.81 14.62 -3.26
N LEU A 501 -6.57 15.37 -2.18
CA LEU A 501 -6.78 16.83 -2.12
C LEU A 501 -5.62 17.63 -2.75
N GLY A 502 -4.59 16.97 -3.30
CA GLY A 502 -3.47 17.61 -4.01
C GLY A 502 -2.28 18.01 -3.14
N PHE A 503 -2.24 17.61 -1.87
CA PHE A 503 -1.18 17.98 -0.93
C PHE A 503 -0.05 16.95 -0.87
N SER A 504 1.19 17.44 -0.75
CA SER A 504 2.36 16.62 -0.42
C SER A 504 2.49 16.47 1.10
N ILE A 505 3.23 15.44 1.54
CA ILE A 505 3.30 15.03 2.94
C ILE A 505 4.76 14.99 3.37
N LYS A 506 5.05 15.57 4.53
CA LYS A 506 6.31 15.41 5.28
C LYS A 506 6.00 14.64 6.56
N ASP A 507 6.45 13.41 6.69
CA ASP A 507 6.31 12.66 7.93
C ASP A 507 7.22 13.24 9.03
N VAL A 508 6.72 13.38 10.26
CA VAL A 508 7.54 13.76 11.42
C VAL A 508 8.54 12.65 11.72
N GLN A 509 9.82 12.99 11.87
CA GLN A 509 10.86 12.06 12.36
C GLN A 509 11.45 12.54 13.69
N THR A 510 11.42 13.85 13.95
CA THR A 510 12.01 14.48 15.13
C THR A 510 11.07 15.53 15.76
N PRO A 511 11.26 15.89 17.04
CA PRO A 511 10.62 17.06 17.65
C PRO A 511 10.83 18.38 16.86
N GLY A 512 11.94 18.49 16.11
CA GLY A 512 12.21 19.64 15.24
C GLY A 512 11.30 19.73 14.01
N ASP A 513 10.77 18.61 13.53
CA ASP A 513 9.82 18.60 12.41
C ASP A 513 8.45 19.13 12.83
N ILE A 514 8.02 18.83 14.06
CA ILE A 514 6.84 19.44 14.69
C ILE A 514 7.07 20.95 14.84
N LEU A 515 8.17 21.37 15.48
CA LEU A 515 8.44 22.79 15.74
C LEU A 515 8.70 23.62 14.46
N SER A 516 8.98 23.00 13.31
CA SER A 516 9.10 23.70 12.03
C SER A 516 7.82 23.72 11.20
N ALA A 517 6.91 22.74 11.36
CA ALA A 517 5.74 22.53 10.51
C ALA A 517 4.85 23.77 10.27
N ASP A 518 4.69 24.20 9.02
CA ASP A 518 3.74 25.28 8.66
C ASP A 518 2.29 24.92 9.01
N ARG A 519 1.97 23.62 8.90
CA ARG A 519 0.70 22.99 9.28
C ARG A 519 0.94 21.55 9.73
N LEU A 520 0.31 21.12 10.81
CA LEU A 520 0.52 19.81 11.43
C LEU A 520 -0.81 19.03 11.57
N ILE A 521 -0.84 17.80 11.05
CA ILE A 521 -1.94 16.86 11.30
C ILE A 521 -1.42 15.72 12.18
N PHE A 522 -2.15 15.44 13.27
CA PHE A 522 -1.89 14.31 14.16
C PHE A 522 -3.07 13.32 14.11
N PRO A 523 -3.01 12.32 13.21
CA PRO A 523 -3.91 11.17 13.25
C PRO A 523 -3.54 10.22 14.39
N GLY A 524 -4.53 9.56 14.99
CA GLY A 524 -4.25 8.44 15.88
C GLY A 524 -5.38 7.45 16.03
N VAL A 525 -5.00 6.18 16.13
CA VAL A 525 -5.86 4.99 16.21
C VAL A 525 -5.18 3.92 17.08
N GLY A 526 -5.98 3.21 17.88
CA GLY A 526 -5.47 2.36 18.95
C GLY A 526 -5.42 3.09 20.29
N ALA A 527 -4.72 2.49 21.25
CA ALA A 527 -4.83 2.88 22.65
C ALA A 527 -4.04 4.15 23.06
N PHE A 528 -4.58 4.89 24.03
CA PHE A 528 -4.09 6.14 24.59
C PHE A 528 -2.72 5.99 25.27
N ALA A 529 -2.54 4.95 26.09
CA ALA A 529 -1.30 4.76 26.83
C ALA A 529 -0.08 4.48 25.94
N PRO A 530 -0.11 3.53 24.98
CA PRO A 530 0.98 3.34 24.02
C PRO A 530 1.34 4.60 23.24
N ALA A 531 0.35 5.41 22.83
CA ALA A 531 0.61 6.65 22.12
C ALA A 531 1.35 7.68 22.99
N MET A 532 0.89 7.94 24.22
CA MET A 532 1.60 8.83 25.14
C MET A 532 3.00 8.31 25.50
N ASP A 533 3.16 7.00 25.66
CA ASP A 533 4.47 6.37 25.89
C ASP A 533 5.46 6.70 24.77
N VAL A 534 5.05 6.57 23.50
CA VAL A 534 5.89 6.91 22.34
C VAL A 534 6.17 8.41 22.28
N LEU A 535 5.16 9.27 22.43
CA LEU A 535 5.32 10.73 22.37
C LEU A 535 6.24 11.27 23.47
N ASN A 536 6.18 10.69 24.68
CA ASN A 536 7.07 11.06 25.79
C ASN A 536 8.49 10.56 25.56
N LYS A 537 8.68 9.28 25.17
CA LYS A 537 10.00 8.67 24.93
C LYS A 537 10.77 9.33 23.77
N THR A 538 10.07 9.94 22.82
CA THR A 538 10.65 10.64 21.66
C THR A 538 10.79 12.15 21.85
N GLY A 539 10.29 12.72 22.95
CA GLY A 539 10.22 14.18 23.16
C GLY A 539 9.20 14.90 22.28
N MET A 540 8.39 14.17 21.49
CA MET A 540 7.36 14.74 20.63
C MET A 540 6.21 15.36 21.44
N ALA A 541 5.90 14.86 22.64
CA ALA A 541 4.89 15.43 23.52
C ALA A 541 5.16 16.91 23.86
N GLU A 542 6.40 17.24 24.26
CA GLU A 542 6.77 18.62 24.55
C GLU A 542 6.71 19.52 23.31
N ALA A 543 7.08 18.99 22.14
CA ALA A 543 7.02 19.72 20.88
C ALA A 543 5.59 19.99 20.44
N LEU A 544 4.66 19.04 20.66
CA LEU A 544 3.23 19.22 20.42
C LEU A 544 2.65 20.33 21.30
N CYS A 545 2.90 20.30 22.63
CA CYS A 545 2.42 21.36 23.52
C CYS A 545 2.96 22.73 23.08
N LYS A 546 4.27 22.85 22.84
CA LYS A 546 4.90 24.09 22.35
C LYS A 546 4.33 24.55 20.99
N TYR A 547 3.99 23.63 20.09
CA TYR A 547 3.38 23.96 18.79
C TYR A 547 1.97 24.56 18.95
N ILE A 548 1.18 23.93 19.81
CA ILE A 548 -0.23 24.28 20.10
C ILE A 548 -0.33 25.57 20.93
N GLU A 549 0.58 25.78 21.90
CA GLU A 549 0.72 27.00 22.70
C GLU A 549 1.03 28.24 21.84
N ASN A 550 1.69 28.06 20.69
CA ASN A 550 1.99 29.13 19.73
C ASN A 550 0.88 29.33 18.66
N ASP A 551 -0.31 28.77 18.87
CA ASP A 551 -1.50 28.92 18.00
C ASP A 551 -1.23 28.63 16.51
N ARG A 552 -0.44 27.58 16.23
CA ARG A 552 -0.10 27.16 14.85
C ARG A 552 -1.13 26.17 14.29
N PRO A 553 -1.33 26.11 12.96
CA PRO A 553 -2.36 25.26 12.34
C PRO A 553 -2.20 23.77 12.69
N PHE A 554 -3.09 23.29 13.55
CA PHE A 554 -3.06 21.92 14.08
C PHE A 554 -4.41 21.23 13.85
N LEU A 555 -4.38 19.96 13.41
CA LEU A 555 -5.55 19.09 13.33
C LEU A 555 -5.29 17.74 14.01
N GLY A 556 -5.83 17.54 15.20
CA GLY A 556 -5.91 16.22 15.85
C GLY A 556 -7.08 15.39 15.30
N ILE A 557 -6.87 14.10 15.00
CA ILE A 557 -7.93 13.20 14.53
C ILE A 557 -8.04 11.98 15.45
N CYS A 558 -9.26 11.71 15.92
CA CYS A 558 -9.65 10.65 16.84
C CYS A 558 -8.78 10.62 18.11
N LEU A 559 -7.78 9.75 18.21
CA LEU A 559 -6.87 9.75 19.36
C LEU A 559 -6.09 11.08 19.44
N GLY A 560 -5.78 11.72 18.31
CA GLY A 560 -5.18 13.05 18.26
C GLY A 560 -6.04 14.18 18.86
N LEU A 561 -7.37 13.99 19.02
CA LEU A 561 -8.21 14.85 19.87
C LEU A 561 -8.08 14.46 21.34
N GLN A 562 -8.15 13.16 21.63
CA GLN A 562 -8.19 12.64 23.00
C GLN A 562 -6.93 12.96 23.80
N LEU A 563 -5.75 12.86 23.16
CA LEU A 563 -4.46 13.12 23.82
C LEU A 563 -4.28 14.58 24.25
N LEU A 564 -5.08 15.53 23.76
CA LEU A 564 -5.05 16.94 24.20
C LEU A 564 -5.54 17.12 25.65
N PHE A 565 -6.32 16.18 26.18
CA PHE A 565 -6.93 16.28 27.50
C PHE A 565 -5.97 15.92 28.64
N ASP A 566 -6.36 16.19 29.90
CA ASP A 566 -5.53 15.88 31.08
C ASP A 566 -5.23 14.39 31.21
N SER A 567 -6.22 13.53 30.92
CA SER A 567 -6.10 12.08 31.09
C SER A 567 -7.16 11.26 30.35
N SER A 568 -6.94 9.95 30.29
CA SER A 568 -7.95 8.95 29.94
C SER A 568 -8.07 7.87 31.03
N GLU A 569 -9.22 7.19 31.03
CA GLU A 569 -9.50 5.99 31.84
C GLU A 569 -9.11 4.68 31.12
N GLU A 570 -8.65 4.74 29.87
CA GLU A 570 -8.34 3.55 29.06
C GLU A 570 -7.19 2.73 29.65
N ASN A 571 -7.53 1.52 30.11
CA ASN A 571 -6.64 0.60 30.84
C ASN A 571 -6.05 1.19 32.15
N GLY A 572 -6.70 2.21 32.72
CA GLY A 572 -6.30 2.89 33.96
C GLY A 572 -6.15 4.41 33.77
N PRO A 573 -5.87 5.17 34.85
CA PRO A 573 -5.69 6.62 34.77
C PRO A 573 -4.34 6.98 34.12
N VAL A 574 -4.38 7.40 32.86
CA VAL A 574 -3.20 7.72 32.04
C VAL A 574 -3.20 9.21 31.71
N LYS A 575 -2.09 9.91 31.93
CA LYS A 575 -1.98 11.35 31.61
C LYS A 575 -1.87 11.59 30.10
N GLY A 576 -2.62 12.56 29.60
CA GLY A 576 -2.45 13.12 28.25
C GLY A 576 -1.48 14.30 28.23
N LEU A 577 -1.64 15.19 27.25
CA LEU A 577 -0.83 16.40 27.07
C LEU A 577 -1.25 17.54 28.01
N GLY A 578 -2.46 17.52 28.58
CA GLY A 578 -2.93 18.54 29.54
C GLY A 578 -3.16 19.93 28.94
N VAL A 579 -3.50 20.00 27.64
CA VAL A 579 -3.82 21.25 26.93
C VAL A 579 -5.26 21.67 27.19
N ILE A 580 -6.18 20.69 27.33
CA ILE A 580 -7.61 20.90 27.50
C ILE A 580 -8.07 20.23 28.81
N PRO A 581 -8.74 20.96 29.74
CA PRO A 581 -9.22 20.37 30.98
C PRO A 581 -10.21 19.20 30.78
N GLY A 582 -10.04 18.13 31.55
CA GLY A 582 -11.00 17.02 31.66
C GLY A 582 -10.46 15.65 31.28
N VAL A 583 -11.36 14.66 31.30
CA VAL A 583 -11.04 13.23 31.21
C VAL A 583 -11.71 12.58 29.99
N VAL A 584 -10.93 11.77 29.27
CA VAL A 584 -11.39 10.89 28.18
C VAL A 584 -11.81 9.55 28.79
N GLY A 585 -13.04 9.50 29.31
CA GLY A 585 -13.60 8.30 29.94
C GLY A 585 -14.29 7.35 28.94
N ARG A 586 -14.69 6.17 29.39
CA ARG A 586 -15.43 5.18 28.55
C ARG A 586 -16.91 5.56 28.40
N PHE A 587 -17.54 5.25 27.27
CA PHE A 587 -19.01 5.25 27.15
C PHE A 587 -19.65 4.27 28.16
N ASP A 588 -20.76 4.69 28.78
CA ASP A 588 -21.53 3.85 29.68
C ASP A 588 -22.52 2.95 28.93
N SER A 589 -22.14 1.68 28.76
CA SER A 589 -23.00 0.64 28.20
C SER A 589 -24.20 0.27 29.09
N SER A 590 -24.28 0.70 30.35
CA SER A 590 -25.45 0.50 31.21
C SER A 590 -26.68 1.27 30.72
N ALA A 591 -26.48 2.36 29.96
CA ALA A 591 -27.52 3.13 29.30
C ALA A 591 -28.18 2.42 28.09
N GLY A 592 -27.81 1.16 27.79
CA GLY A 592 -28.35 0.38 26.67
C GLY A 592 -27.79 0.73 25.29
N ILE A 593 -26.83 1.65 25.22
CA ILE A 593 -26.01 1.90 24.03
C ILE A 593 -25.00 0.78 23.81
N ARG A 594 -24.52 0.62 22.57
CA ARG A 594 -23.49 -0.37 22.23
C ARG A 594 -22.11 0.28 22.29
N VAL A 595 -21.13 -0.39 22.88
CA VAL A 595 -19.78 0.20 23.04
C VAL A 595 -18.75 -0.80 22.53
N PRO A 596 -17.95 -0.49 21.49
CA PRO A 596 -17.71 0.83 20.88
C PRO A 596 -18.87 1.48 20.10
N HIS A 597 -18.86 2.81 20.04
CA HIS A 597 -19.64 3.63 19.12
C HIS A 597 -19.04 3.48 17.71
N ILE A 598 -19.66 2.66 16.86
CA ILE A 598 -19.25 2.40 15.46
C ILE A 598 -20.38 2.79 14.49
N GLY A 599 -20.18 3.89 13.76
CA GLY A 599 -21.06 4.28 12.66
C GLY A 599 -21.12 5.78 12.38
N TRP A 600 -22.21 6.17 11.72
CA TRP A 600 -22.38 7.48 11.10
C TRP A 600 -23.31 8.34 11.95
N ASN A 601 -22.79 9.35 12.65
CA ASN A 601 -23.55 10.16 13.62
C ASN A 601 -23.61 11.64 13.22
N ALA A 602 -24.64 12.35 13.69
CA ALA A 602 -24.93 13.74 13.36
C ALA A 602 -24.19 14.71 14.30
N LEU A 603 -23.58 15.77 13.76
CA LEU A 603 -22.93 16.81 14.55
C LEU A 603 -23.94 17.85 15.07
N GLN A 604 -23.79 18.27 16.32
CA GLN A 604 -24.38 19.49 16.86
C GLN A 604 -23.31 20.58 16.85
N VAL A 605 -23.26 21.34 15.76
CA VAL A 605 -22.20 22.30 15.46
C VAL A 605 -22.43 23.64 16.17
N GLY A 606 -21.37 24.23 16.72
CA GLY A 606 -21.36 25.57 17.29
C GLY A 606 -21.48 26.68 16.23
N LYS A 607 -21.30 27.94 16.64
CA LYS A 607 -21.43 29.10 15.73
C LYS A 607 -20.18 29.41 14.91
N ASP A 608 -19.01 28.97 15.37
CA ASP A 608 -17.70 29.48 14.93
C ASP A 608 -16.76 28.31 14.55
N SER A 609 -17.27 27.34 13.79
CA SER A 609 -16.65 26.03 13.57
C SER A 609 -15.63 25.92 12.43
N GLU A 610 -15.71 26.79 11.41
CA GLU A 610 -14.85 26.90 10.22
C GLU A 610 -14.71 25.61 9.40
N ILE A 611 -13.92 24.66 9.89
CA ILE A 611 -13.67 23.38 9.22
C ILE A 611 -14.93 22.51 9.11
N LEU A 612 -15.97 22.78 9.91
CA LEU A 612 -17.24 22.04 9.87
C LEU A 612 -18.36 22.73 9.09
N ASP A 613 -18.19 23.96 8.60
CA ASP A 613 -19.33 24.74 8.09
C ASP A 613 -19.95 24.13 6.81
N ASP A 614 -19.21 23.25 6.12
CA ASP A 614 -19.70 22.45 4.96
C ASP A 614 -20.40 21.14 5.35
N VAL A 615 -20.25 20.66 6.60
CA VAL A 615 -20.86 19.41 7.06
C VAL A 615 -22.38 19.53 7.10
N GLY A 616 -22.89 20.68 7.59
CA GLY A 616 -24.30 20.92 7.80
C GLY A 616 -24.96 19.78 8.58
N ASN A 617 -26.14 19.35 8.13
CA ASN A 617 -26.88 18.22 8.71
C ASN A 617 -26.51 16.89 8.02
N ARG A 618 -25.23 16.56 7.86
CA ARG A 618 -24.77 15.28 7.30
C ARG A 618 -23.99 14.47 8.32
N HIS A 619 -24.02 13.14 8.19
CA HIS A 619 -23.31 12.24 9.10
C HIS A 619 -21.80 12.17 8.83
N VAL A 620 -21.03 12.06 9.91
CA VAL A 620 -19.59 11.75 9.88
C VAL A 620 -19.31 10.47 10.68
N TYR A 621 -18.18 9.80 10.39
CA TYR A 621 -17.90 8.45 10.86
C TYR A 621 -17.10 8.41 12.17
N PHE A 622 -17.67 7.75 13.17
CA PHE A 622 -17.10 7.52 14.51
C PHE A 622 -16.80 6.03 14.73
N VAL A 623 -15.70 5.73 15.43
CA VAL A 623 -15.24 4.37 15.73
C VAL A 623 -14.42 4.35 17.05
N HIS A 624 -15.10 4.43 18.19
CA HIS A 624 -14.43 4.64 19.49
C HIS A 624 -15.20 4.10 20.71
N SER A 625 -14.46 3.62 21.72
CA SER A 625 -15.00 3.20 23.04
C SER A 625 -14.93 4.30 24.10
N TYR A 626 -14.02 5.27 23.93
CA TYR A 626 -13.72 6.35 24.86
C TYR A 626 -14.02 7.71 24.24
N ARG A 627 -14.44 8.69 25.06
CA ARG A 627 -14.89 10.02 24.61
C ARG A 627 -14.57 11.10 25.64
N ALA A 628 -14.25 12.30 25.16
CA ALA A 628 -14.09 13.48 26.00
C ALA A 628 -15.46 14.06 26.40
N ILE A 629 -15.61 14.40 27.69
CA ILE A 629 -16.87 14.86 28.29
C ILE A 629 -16.94 16.40 28.29
N PRO A 630 -18.02 17.02 27.79
CA PRO A 630 -18.27 18.46 27.91
C PRO A 630 -18.32 18.91 29.38
N SER A 631 -17.49 19.90 29.74
CA SER A 631 -17.47 20.51 31.07
C SER A 631 -17.53 22.04 30.98
N ASN A 632 -17.67 22.72 32.11
CA ASN A 632 -17.54 24.19 32.14
C ASN A 632 -16.10 24.67 31.88
N GLU A 633 -15.11 23.82 32.14
CA GLU A 633 -13.67 24.15 32.09
C GLU A 633 -13.10 24.00 30.67
N ASN A 634 -13.61 23.03 29.90
CA ASN A 634 -13.26 22.88 28.48
C ASN A 634 -14.25 23.57 27.51
N LYS A 635 -15.30 24.23 28.04
CA LYS A 635 -16.36 24.85 27.25
C LYS A 635 -15.88 25.78 26.13
N GLU A 636 -14.83 26.56 26.37
CA GLU A 636 -14.26 27.49 25.36
C GLU A 636 -13.60 26.79 24.18
N TRP A 637 -13.26 25.50 24.32
CA TRP A 637 -12.68 24.69 23.25
C TRP A 637 -13.75 23.96 22.42
N ILE A 638 -15.01 23.83 22.86
CA ILE A 638 -15.99 22.95 22.20
C ILE A 638 -16.52 23.59 20.91
N SER A 639 -16.16 23.00 19.76
CA SER A 639 -16.64 23.42 18.44
C SER A 639 -17.90 22.65 18.01
N SER A 640 -18.01 21.36 18.37
CA SER A 640 -19.25 20.59 18.20
C SER A 640 -19.39 19.47 19.23
N THR A 641 -20.63 19.07 19.51
CA THR A 641 -20.95 17.86 20.27
C THR A 641 -21.67 16.82 19.41
N CYS A 642 -21.77 15.59 19.91
CA CYS A 642 -22.63 14.54 19.38
C CYS A 642 -23.40 13.89 20.52
N ASN A 643 -24.53 13.27 20.22
CA ASN A 643 -25.28 12.44 21.17
C ASN A 643 -25.08 10.96 20.83
N TYR A 644 -24.63 10.19 21.81
CA TYR A 644 -24.66 8.73 21.76
C TYR A 644 -24.98 8.16 23.16
N GLY A 645 -26.26 8.23 23.53
CA GLY A 645 -26.75 7.96 24.89
C GLY A 645 -26.50 9.15 25.82
N GLU A 646 -25.29 9.68 25.78
CA GLU A 646 -24.83 10.91 26.43
C GLU A 646 -24.30 11.92 25.40
N SER A 647 -24.15 13.18 25.81
CA SER A 647 -23.52 14.23 24.99
C SER A 647 -22.00 14.18 25.15
N PHE A 648 -21.26 14.05 24.04
CA PHE A 648 -19.79 14.03 24.04
C PHE A 648 -19.20 15.06 23.07
N ILE A 649 -17.95 15.46 23.30
CA ILE A 649 -17.24 16.41 22.43
C ILE A 649 -16.90 15.70 21.11
N SER A 650 -17.43 16.20 19.98
CA SER A 650 -17.16 15.64 18.65
C SER A 650 -16.12 16.44 17.87
N SER A 651 -15.93 17.72 18.19
CA SER A 651 -14.76 18.50 17.77
C SER A 651 -14.42 19.61 18.76
N ILE A 652 -13.15 20.01 18.75
CA ILE A 652 -12.64 21.19 19.45
C ILE A 652 -12.06 22.20 18.47
N ARG A 653 -12.05 23.47 18.88
CA ARG A 653 -11.35 24.57 18.23
C ARG A 653 -10.89 25.61 19.25
N ARG A 654 -9.68 26.14 19.08
CA ARG A 654 -9.23 27.42 19.66
C ARG A 654 -8.17 28.04 18.76
N GLY A 655 -8.41 29.25 18.24
CA GLY A 655 -7.54 29.85 17.23
C GLY A 655 -7.43 28.96 15.98
N ASN A 656 -6.20 28.60 15.62
CA ASN A 656 -5.84 27.69 14.52
C ASN A 656 -5.68 26.22 14.98
N VAL A 657 -5.94 25.93 16.27
CA VAL A 657 -5.87 24.59 16.85
C VAL A 657 -7.24 23.93 16.76
N HIS A 658 -7.37 22.90 15.92
CA HIS A 658 -8.58 22.11 15.76
C HIS A 658 -8.33 20.65 16.15
N ALA A 659 -9.37 19.94 16.58
CA ALA A 659 -9.35 18.47 16.56
C ALA A 659 -10.76 17.90 16.39
N VAL A 660 -10.85 16.68 15.87
CA VAL A 660 -12.12 15.96 15.60
C VAL A 660 -12.06 14.55 16.17
N GLN A 661 -13.17 14.09 16.77
CA GLN A 661 -13.30 12.73 17.32
C GLN A 661 -13.74 11.72 16.24
N PHE A 662 -14.37 12.20 15.17
CA PHE A 662 -14.67 11.43 13.96
C PHE A 662 -13.45 11.36 13.03
N HIS A 663 -13.46 10.41 12.10
CA HIS A 663 -12.42 10.26 11.07
C HIS A 663 -12.87 10.92 9.75
N PRO A 664 -12.38 12.13 9.40
CA PRO A 664 -12.74 12.77 8.14
C PRO A 664 -12.27 11.97 6.91
N GLU A 665 -11.11 11.31 6.98
CA GLU A 665 -10.60 10.39 5.95
C GLU A 665 -11.45 9.11 5.77
N LYS A 666 -12.41 8.88 6.68
CA LYS A 666 -13.42 7.81 6.61
C LYS A 666 -14.85 8.33 6.48
N SER A 667 -15.05 9.65 6.36
CA SER A 667 -16.38 10.28 6.31
C SER A 667 -16.88 10.55 4.87
N GLY A 668 -16.20 10.03 3.86
CA GLY A 668 -16.44 10.33 2.44
C GLY A 668 -16.24 11.82 2.12
N GLU A 669 -16.92 12.32 1.09
CA GLU A 669 -16.78 13.73 0.66
C GLU A 669 -17.05 14.75 1.79
N VAL A 670 -17.92 14.44 2.75
CA VAL A 670 -18.19 15.29 3.94
C VAL A 670 -16.94 15.45 4.81
N GLY A 671 -16.12 14.41 4.93
CA GLY A 671 -14.84 14.51 5.64
C GLY A 671 -13.72 15.08 4.77
N LEU A 672 -13.74 14.82 3.46
CA LEU A 672 -12.83 15.48 2.53
C LEU A 672 -13.04 17.00 2.51
N SER A 673 -14.27 17.52 2.68
CA SER A 673 -14.49 18.97 2.85
C SER A 673 -13.92 19.51 4.17
N VAL A 674 -13.99 18.75 5.27
CA VAL A 674 -13.37 19.14 6.56
C VAL A 674 -11.84 19.24 6.43
N LEU A 675 -11.20 18.25 5.77
CA LEU A 675 -9.76 18.30 5.48
C LEU A 675 -9.42 19.45 4.54
N ARG A 676 -10.20 19.64 3.46
CA ARG A 676 -10.02 20.72 2.47
C ARG A 676 -10.09 22.10 3.13
N ARG A 677 -10.99 22.31 4.09
CA ARG A 677 -11.08 23.54 4.89
C ARG A 677 -9.86 23.80 5.77
N PHE A 678 -9.36 22.77 6.45
CA PHE A 678 -8.14 22.90 7.27
C PHE A 678 -6.90 23.19 6.41
N LEU A 679 -6.85 22.64 5.19
CA LEU A 679 -5.73 22.76 4.26
C LEU A 679 -5.77 24.03 3.39
N ASP A 680 -6.94 24.63 3.18
CA ASP A 680 -7.07 25.94 2.57
C ASP A 680 -8.11 26.78 3.35
N PRO A 681 -7.68 27.44 4.44
CA PRO A 681 -8.56 28.30 5.23
C PRO A 681 -8.96 29.59 4.49
N ASN A 682 -8.32 29.91 3.36
CA ASN A 682 -8.70 31.03 2.50
C ASN A 682 -9.76 30.65 1.45
N LEU A 683 -10.13 29.36 1.35
CA LEU A 683 -11.11 28.89 0.38
C LEU A 683 -12.49 29.52 0.66
N PRO A 684 -13.01 30.38 -0.22
CA PRO A 684 -14.26 31.10 0.05
C PRO A 684 -15.41 30.11 0.15
N SER A 685 -16.28 30.28 1.16
CA SER A 685 -17.41 29.38 1.45
C SER A 685 -18.25 29.10 0.20
N THR A 686 -18.09 27.89 -0.36
CA THR A 686 -18.65 27.50 -1.66
C THR A 686 -20.12 27.10 -1.52
N GLN A 687 -20.99 28.11 -1.58
CA GLN A 687 -22.45 28.00 -1.47
C GLN A 687 -22.95 27.73 -0.04
N LYS A 688 -24.27 27.70 0.16
CA LYS A 688 -24.84 27.14 1.40
C LYS A 688 -24.35 25.68 1.55
N PRO A 689 -24.11 25.18 2.77
CA PRO A 689 -23.97 23.74 2.98
C PRO A 689 -25.20 23.02 2.44
N MET A 690 -25.00 21.87 1.80
CA MET A 690 -26.11 21.04 1.32
C MET A 690 -26.95 20.60 2.53
N GLU A 691 -28.21 21.02 2.55
CA GLU A 691 -29.16 20.70 3.63
C GLU A 691 -29.42 19.19 3.66
N GLY A 692 -28.75 18.49 4.58
CA GLY A 692 -28.99 17.09 4.90
C GLY A 692 -30.05 16.90 6.00
N THR A 693 -30.26 15.65 6.41
CA THR A 693 -31.29 15.26 7.38
C THR A 693 -30.75 14.45 8.57
N ALA A 694 -29.44 14.49 8.82
CA ALA A 694 -28.82 13.77 9.94
C ALA A 694 -29.31 14.33 11.29
N SER A 695 -29.75 13.45 12.19
CA SER A 695 -30.26 13.79 13.53
C SER A 695 -29.71 12.91 14.66
N LYS A 696 -29.17 11.74 14.34
CA LYS A 696 -28.70 10.71 15.29
C LYS A 696 -27.69 9.77 14.61
N LEU A 697 -27.34 8.66 15.29
CA LEU A 697 -26.62 7.54 14.67
C LEU A 697 -27.51 6.87 13.60
N ALA A 698 -27.02 6.90 12.36
CA ALA A 698 -27.59 6.17 11.23
C ALA A 698 -27.32 4.66 11.31
N LYS A 699 -28.26 3.85 10.82
CA LYS A 699 -28.03 2.42 10.52
C LYS A 699 -27.04 2.29 9.36
N ARG A 700 -26.16 1.31 9.40
CA ARG A 700 -25.16 1.04 8.35
C ARG A 700 -25.66 0.02 7.32
N VAL A 701 -25.52 0.34 6.03
CA VAL A 701 -25.62 -0.61 4.91
C VAL A 701 -24.20 -0.96 4.46
N ILE A 702 -23.76 -2.18 4.77
CA ILE A 702 -22.40 -2.68 4.51
C ILE A 702 -22.38 -3.51 3.23
N ALA A 703 -21.44 -3.23 2.34
CA ALA A 703 -21.29 -3.95 1.08
C ALA A 703 -20.11 -4.93 1.13
N CYS A 704 -20.32 -6.19 0.75
CA CYS A 704 -19.35 -7.26 0.94
C CYS A 704 -18.83 -7.86 -0.38
N LEU A 705 -17.59 -8.36 -0.35
CA LEU A 705 -16.80 -8.81 -1.50
C LEU A 705 -16.03 -10.11 -1.21
N ASP A 706 -16.47 -11.20 -1.82
CA ASP A 706 -15.80 -12.51 -1.79
C ASP A 706 -14.62 -12.56 -2.76
N VAL A 707 -13.41 -12.35 -2.25
CA VAL A 707 -12.17 -12.30 -3.03
C VAL A 707 -11.54 -13.69 -3.12
N ARG A 708 -11.47 -14.23 -4.33
CA ARG A 708 -10.80 -15.51 -4.66
C ARG A 708 -9.72 -15.30 -5.71
N SER A 709 -8.79 -16.25 -5.77
CA SER A 709 -7.96 -16.46 -6.96
C SER A 709 -8.76 -17.28 -7.97
N ASN A 710 -8.75 -16.91 -9.26
CA ASN A 710 -9.25 -17.77 -10.34
C ASN A 710 -8.19 -18.85 -10.70
N ASP A 711 -8.54 -19.77 -11.61
CA ASP A 711 -7.63 -20.84 -12.07
C ASP A 711 -6.43 -20.32 -12.92
N LYS A 712 -6.33 -19.00 -13.16
CA LYS A 712 -5.20 -18.29 -13.80
C LYS A 712 -4.33 -17.50 -12.80
N GLY A 713 -4.74 -17.44 -11.53
CA GLY A 713 -4.07 -16.70 -10.45
C GLY A 713 -4.61 -15.30 -10.17
N ASP A 714 -5.44 -14.71 -11.05
CA ASP A 714 -6.01 -13.38 -10.84
C ASP A 714 -6.90 -13.32 -9.60
N LEU A 715 -6.86 -12.19 -8.88
CA LEU A 715 -7.89 -11.88 -7.89
C LEU A 715 -9.19 -11.44 -8.56
N VAL A 716 -10.25 -12.20 -8.30
CA VAL A 716 -11.60 -12.00 -8.82
C VAL A 716 -12.61 -11.94 -7.68
N VAL A 717 -13.69 -11.18 -7.87
CA VAL A 717 -14.88 -11.26 -7.00
C VAL A 717 -15.79 -12.37 -7.51
N THR A 718 -16.31 -13.20 -6.61
CA THR A 718 -17.14 -14.37 -6.96
C THR A 718 -18.53 -14.30 -6.33
N LYS A 719 -19.45 -15.17 -6.77
CA LYS A 719 -20.81 -15.26 -6.21
C LYS A 719 -20.73 -15.78 -4.77
N GLY A 720 -21.19 -14.97 -3.82
CA GLY A 720 -21.18 -15.28 -2.38
C GLY A 720 -22.22 -16.30 -1.92
N ASP A 721 -22.55 -17.31 -2.74
CA ASP A 721 -23.51 -18.35 -2.37
C ASP A 721 -22.99 -19.74 -2.78
N GLN A 722 -22.82 -20.63 -1.80
CA GLN A 722 -22.26 -22.00 -1.88
C GLN A 722 -20.74 -22.12 -2.14
N TYR A 723 -20.17 -23.21 -1.60
CA TYR A 723 -18.72 -23.50 -1.62
C TYR A 723 -18.21 -24.06 -2.97
N ASP A 724 -19.09 -24.23 -3.94
CA ASP A 724 -18.79 -24.75 -5.28
C ASP A 724 -19.12 -23.66 -6.31
N VAL A 725 -18.15 -22.76 -6.54
CA VAL A 725 -18.28 -21.56 -7.40
C VAL A 725 -17.88 -21.79 -8.86
N ARG A 726 -17.80 -23.07 -9.26
CA ARG A 726 -17.48 -23.51 -10.62
C ARG A 726 -18.76 -23.74 -11.42
N GLU A 727 -18.78 -23.35 -12.69
CA GLU A 727 -19.92 -23.65 -13.55
C GLU A 727 -19.84 -25.10 -14.08
N GLN A 728 -20.99 -25.77 -14.22
CA GLN A 728 -21.09 -27.10 -14.84
C GLN A 728 -21.00 -27.01 -16.38
N SER A 729 -19.95 -26.34 -16.86
CA SER A 729 -19.46 -26.35 -18.24
C SER A 729 -18.25 -27.29 -18.34
N ASP A 730 -17.86 -27.67 -19.56
CA ASP A 730 -16.77 -28.62 -19.80
C ASP A 730 -15.39 -28.16 -19.28
N GLU A 731 -15.23 -26.88 -18.94
CA GLU A 731 -13.96 -26.28 -18.48
C GLU A 731 -13.94 -25.92 -16.98
N ASN A 732 -15.06 -26.01 -16.25
CA ASN A 732 -15.11 -25.96 -14.78
C ASN A 732 -14.53 -24.66 -14.13
N GLU A 733 -14.55 -23.53 -14.86
CA GLU A 733 -13.95 -22.24 -14.43
C GLU A 733 -14.71 -21.56 -13.26
N VAL A 734 -13.97 -20.77 -12.47
CA VAL A 734 -14.53 -19.90 -11.41
C VAL A 734 -15.22 -18.65 -11.99
N ARG A 735 -16.50 -18.46 -11.64
CA ARG A 735 -17.33 -17.34 -12.14
C ARG A 735 -16.89 -15.97 -11.59
N ASN A 736 -16.22 -15.19 -12.44
CA ASN A 736 -15.74 -13.83 -12.18
C ASN A 736 -16.84 -12.76 -12.30
N LEU A 737 -17.00 -11.90 -11.30
CA LEU A 737 -17.95 -10.77 -11.26
C LEU A 737 -17.26 -9.38 -11.35
N GLY A 738 -15.93 -9.34 -11.42
CA GLY A 738 -15.13 -8.12 -11.57
C GLY A 738 -13.86 -8.11 -10.72
N LYS A 739 -13.00 -7.10 -10.95
CA LYS A 739 -11.82 -6.84 -10.11
C LYS A 739 -12.27 -6.29 -8.74
N PRO A 740 -11.73 -6.78 -7.60
CA PRO A 740 -12.15 -6.32 -6.26
C PRO A 740 -12.06 -4.81 -6.03
N VAL A 741 -10.98 -4.16 -6.50
CA VAL A 741 -10.74 -2.72 -6.31
C VAL A 741 -11.78 -1.86 -7.04
N ASP A 742 -12.11 -2.21 -8.28
CA ASP A 742 -13.04 -1.42 -9.09
C ASP A 742 -14.49 -1.55 -8.60
N LEU A 743 -14.86 -2.75 -8.12
CA LEU A 743 -16.17 -2.99 -7.52
C LEU A 743 -16.29 -2.34 -6.13
N ALA A 744 -15.23 -2.33 -5.31
CA ALA A 744 -15.20 -1.55 -4.07
C ALA A 744 -15.33 -0.04 -4.34
N ARG A 745 -14.61 0.48 -5.35
CA ARG A 745 -14.75 1.89 -5.79
C ARG A 745 -16.17 2.19 -6.28
N GLN A 746 -16.87 1.22 -6.88
CA GLN A 746 -18.26 1.37 -7.29
C GLN A 746 -19.21 1.36 -6.08
N TYR A 747 -19.08 0.41 -5.14
CA TYR A 747 -19.86 0.38 -3.91
C TYR A 747 -19.76 1.67 -3.09
N TYR A 748 -18.56 2.27 -3.00
CA TYR A 748 -18.37 3.59 -2.37
C TYR A 748 -19.19 4.69 -3.05
N LYS A 749 -19.19 4.74 -4.39
CA LYS A 749 -19.99 5.70 -5.18
C LYS A 749 -21.49 5.44 -5.09
N ASP A 750 -21.89 4.17 -4.99
CA ASP A 750 -23.27 3.73 -4.78
C ASP A 750 -23.74 3.92 -3.32
N GLY A 751 -22.90 4.50 -2.46
CA GLY A 751 -23.25 4.94 -1.12
C GLY A 751 -23.09 3.91 -0.01
N ALA A 752 -22.26 2.88 -0.18
CA ALA A 752 -21.91 1.95 0.90
C ALA A 752 -21.36 2.69 2.14
N ASP A 753 -21.82 2.29 3.33
CA ASP A 753 -21.39 2.90 4.59
C ASP A 753 -20.07 2.33 5.14
N GLU A 754 -19.68 1.16 4.63
CA GLU A 754 -18.51 0.36 4.95
C GLU A 754 -18.37 -0.72 3.85
N ILE A 755 -17.13 -1.13 3.54
CA ILE A 755 -16.86 -2.22 2.59
C ILE A 755 -16.10 -3.34 3.28
N SER A 756 -16.66 -4.56 3.23
CA SER A 756 -16.06 -5.77 3.77
C SER A 756 -15.45 -6.64 2.67
N PHE A 757 -14.20 -7.02 2.83
CA PHE A 757 -13.51 -8.00 1.98
C PHE A 757 -13.40 -9.33 2.73
N LEU A 758 -13.97 -10.40 2.16
CA LEU A 758 -13.74 -11.76 2.61
C LEU A 758 -12.62 -12.37 1.78
N ASN A 759 -11.42 -12.42 2.36
CA ASN A 759 -10.24 -13.06 1.80
C ASN A 759 -10.37 -14.57 1.94
N ILE A 760 -10.88 -15.19 0.88
CA ILE A 760 -11.05 -16.63 0.74
C ILE A 760 -10.13 -17.19 -0.36
N THR A 761 -8.99 -16.50 -0.57
CA THR A 761 -7.89 -16.96 -1.42
C THR A 761 -7.15 -18.13 -0.78
N GLY A 762 -6.64 -19.05 -1.61
CA GLY A 762 -6.03 -20.30 -1.15
C GLY A 762 -4.59 -20.21 -0.65
N PHE A 763 -4.03 -19.00 -0.50
CA PHE A 763 -2.61 -18.79 -0.24
C PHE A 763 -2.23 -19.21 1.19
N ARG A 764 -1.63 -20.39 1.33
CA ARG A 764 -1.15 -20.93 2.61
C ARG A 764 0.31 -20.58 2.92
N ASP A 765 1.10 -20.33 1.88
CA ASP A 765 2.57 -20.40 1.93
C ASP A 765 3.27 -19.10 1.48
N PHE A 766 2.51 -18.02 1.26
CA PHE A 766 3.05 -16.70 0.84
C PHE A 766 3.51 -15.86 2.05
N PRO A 767 4.65 -15.14 1.93
CA PRO A 767 5.10 -14.22 2.97
C PRO A 767 4.20 -12.98 3.05
N LEU A 768 4.15 -12.37 4.23
CA LEU A 768 3.09 -11.41 4.61
C LEU A 768 2.96 -10.19 3.67
N GLY A 769 4.07 -9.68 3.14
CA GLY A 769 4.09 -8.50 2.25
C GLY A 769 3.58 -8.75 0.84
N ASP A 770 3.62 -10.00 0.37
CA ASP A 770 3.29 -10.40 -1.00
C ASP A 770 1.85 -10.92 -1.14
N LEU A 771 1.08 -10.97 -0.04
CA LEU A 771 -0.32 -11.38 -0.04
C LEU A 771 -1.15 -10.52 -1.02
N PRO A 772 -1.77 -11.08 -2.07
CA PRO A 772 -2.48 -10.26 -3.06
C PRO A 772 -3.65 -9.43 -2.48
N MET A 773 -4.24 -9.87 -1.36
CA MET A 773 -5.26 -9.11 -0.61
C MET A 773 -4.73 -7.79 -0.03
N ILE A 774 -3.44 -7.74 0.35
CA ILE A 774 -2.78 -6.51 0.81
C ILE A 774 -2.78 -5.46 -0.32
N GLN A 775 -2.51 -5.87 -1.55
CA GLN A 775 -2.55 -4.96 -2.71
C GLN A 775 -3.97 -4.46 -3.01
N VAL A 776 -5.00 -5.32 -2.86
CA VAL A 776 -6.41 -4.90 -3.00
C VAL A 776 -6.77 -3.78 -2.01
N LEU A 777 -6.34 -3.89 -0.75
CA LEU A 777 -6.56 -2.81 0.24
C LEU A 777 -5.76 -1.56 -0.09
N ARG A 778 -4.50 -1.71 -0.54
CA ARG A 778 -3.62 -0.58 -0.89
C ARG A 778 -4.23 0.26 -2.01
N TYR A 779 -4.74 -0.34 -3.09
CA TYR A 779 -5.39 0.39 -4.19
C TYR A 779 -6.84 0.81 -3.91
N THR A 780 -7.57 0.08 -3.06
CA THR A 780 -8.93 0.50 -2.64
C THR A 780 -8.86 1.78 -1.80
N SER A 781 -7.98 1.80 -0.79
CA SER A 781 -7.81 2.92 0.14
C SER A 781 -7.30 4.23 -0.49
N GLU A 782 -6.89 4.23 -1.76
CA GLU A 782 -6.54 5.44 -2.52
C GLU A 782 -7.77 6.20 -3.05
N ASN A 783 -8.91 5.51 -3.16
CA ASN A 783 -10.10 6.02 -3.85
C ASN A 783 -11.41 5.81 -3.05
N VAL A 784 -11.34 5.20 -1.87
CA VAL A 784 -12.48 4.83 -1.03
C VAL A 784 -12.28 5.38 0.37
N PHE A 785 -13.05 6.42 0.69
CA PHE A 785 -12.95 7.19 1.93
C PHE A 785 -14.08 6.82 2.92
N VAL A 786 -14.34 5.52 3.03
CA VAL A 786 -15.22 4.89 4.04
C VAL A 786 -14.46 3.72 4.70
N PRO A 787 -14.97 3.15 5.81
CA PRO A 787 -14.30 2.04 6.50
C PRO A 787 -14.14 0.81 5.61
N LEU A 788 -12.96 0.19 5.68
CA LEU A 788 -12.60 -1.06 5.03
C LEU A 788 -12.38 -2.15 6.09
N THR A 789 -13.18 -3.20 6.04
CA THR A 789 -13.06 -4.38 6.91
C THR A 789 -12.45 -5.54 6.10
N VAL A 790 -11.48 -6.28 6.65
CA VAL A 790 -10.90 -7.46 5.98
C VAL A 790 -10.97 -8.70 6.87
N GLY A 791 -11.64 -9.75 6.38
CA GLY A 791 -11.73 -11.05 7.04
C GLY A 791 -10.99 -12.13 6.28
N GLY A 792 -10.53 -13.17 6.99
CA GLY A 792 -9.84 -14.33 6.40
C GLY A 792 -8.33 -14.18 6.33
N GLY A 793 -7.61 -15.21 6.77
CA GLY A 793 -6.15 -15.24 6.85
C GLY A 793 -5.55 -14.60 8.11
N ILE A 794 -6.30 -13.82 8.90
CA ILE A 794 -5.82 -13.24 10.17
C ILE A 794 -5.80 -14.34 11.25
N ARG A 795 -4.59 -14.86 11.52
CA ARG A 795 -4.25 -15.86 12.54
C ARG A 795 -2.72 -15.95 12.64
N ASP A 796 -2.20 -16.66 13.63
CA ASP A 796 -0.79 -17.04 13.66
C ASP A 796 -0.47 -17.96 12.45
N PHE A 797 0.67 -17.74 11.78
CA PHE A 797 1.13 -18.61 10.69
C PHE A 797 2.66 -18.66 10.58
N THR A 798 3.16 -19.71 9.94
CA THR A 798 4.57 -19.85 9.57
C THR A 798 4.65 -19.98 8.05
N ASP A 799 5.51 -19.19 7.40
CA ASP A 799 5.70 -19.26 5.94
C ASP A 799 6.62 -20.41 5.51
N ALA A 800 6.73 -20.63 4.20
CA ALA A 800 7.57 -21.69 3.62
C ALA A 800 9.08 -21.52 3.87
N SER A 801 9.54 -20.35 4.35
CA SER A 801 10.93 -20.15 4.79
C SER A 801 11.16 -20.56 6.26
N GLY A 802 10.10 -20.93 6.98
CA GLY A 802 10.13 -21.24 8.41
C GLY A 802 9.97 -20.00 9.29
N ARG A 803 9.69 -18.82 8.73
CA ARG A 803 9.44 -17.61 9.52
C ARG A 803 8.02 -17.64 10.09
N TYR A 804 7.95 -17.58 11.42
CA TYR A 804 6.71 -17.37 12.16
C TYR A 804 6.27 -15.90 12.10
N TYR A 805 4.96 -15.69 12.03
CA TYR A 805 4.27 -14.40 12.19
C TYR A 805 3.09 -14.59 13.15
N SER A 806 2.99 -13.72 14.13
CA SER A 806 1.82 -13.62 15.00
C SER A 806 0.61 -13.04 14.27
N SER A 807 -0.59 -13.43 14.68
CA SER A 807 -1.86 -12.81 14.29
C SER A 807 -1.85 -11.29 14.44
N LEU A 808 -1.15 -10.76 15.45
CA LEU A 808 -0.93 -9.33 15.66
C LEU A 808 -0.08 -8.68 14.54
N GLU A 809 1.00 -9.32 14.09
CA GLU A 809 1.78 -8.86 12.93
C GLU A 809 0.97 -8.94 11.63
N VAL A 810 0.20 -10.02 11.45
CA VAL A 810 -0.69 -10.18 10.29
C VAL A 810 -1.72 -9.04 10.24
N ALA A 811 -2.38 -8.75 11.36
CA ALA A 811 -3.32 -7.64 11.48
C ALA A 811 -2.64 -6.28 11.27
N ALA A 812 -1.44 -6.07 11.82
CA ALA A 812 -0.68 -4.83 11.65
C ALA A 812 -0.38 -4.50 10.19
N GLU A 813 -0.04 -5.50 9.37
CA GLU A 813 0.19 -5.28 7.93
C GLU A 813 -1.11 -5.00 7.17
N TYR A 814 -2.22 -5.68 7.52
CA TYR A 814 -3.54 -5.34 6.99
C TYR A 814 -3.96 -3.90 7.31
N PHE A 815 -3.75 -3.42 8.54
CA PHE A 815 -4.05 -2.03 8.93
C PHE A 815 -3.18 -1.02 8.17
N ARG A 816 -1.85 -1.23 8.11
CA ARG A 816 -0.92 -0.36 7.36
C ARG A 816 -1.24 -0.31 5.86
N SER A 817 -1.79 -1.40 5.33
CA SER A 817 -2.16 -1.52 3.93
C SER A 817 -3.54 -0.97 3.58
N GLY A 818 -4.32 -0.50 4.55
CA GLY A 818 -5.52 0.28 4.31
C GLY A 818 -6.80 -0.20 4.99
N ALA A 819 -6.79 -1.36 5.66
CA ALA A 819 -7.92 -1.80 6.47
C ALA A 819 -8.08 -0.94 7.73
N ASP A 820 -9.31 -0.73 8.18
CA ASP A 820 -9.65 -0.08 9.45
C ASP A 820 -10.08 -1.09 10.52
N LYS A 821 -10.58 -2.25 10.07
CA LYS A 821 -11.04 -3.36 10.90
C LYS A 821 -10.59 -4.69 10.30
N ILE A 822 -10.30 -5.65 11.16
CA ILE A 822 -10.11 -7.06 10.77
C ILE A 822 -11.33 -7.89 11.18
N SER A 823 -11.56 -9.03 10.51
CA SER A 823 -12.58 -9.99 10.90
C SER A 823 -11.98 -11.38 11.16
N ILE A 824 -12.15 -11.85 12.40
CA ILE A 824 -11.63 -13.14 12.88
C ILE A 824 -12.78 -14.16 12.88
N GLY A 825 -12.57 -15.29 12.22
CA GLY A 825 -13.53 -16.39 12.14
C GLY A 825 -13.19 -17.52 13.10
N SER A 826 -12.71 -18.65 12.56
CA SER A 826 -12.52 -19.90 13.33
C SER A 826 -11.62 -19.78 14.55
N ASP A 827 -10.61 -18.92 14.52
CA ASP A 827 -9.72 -18.67 15.66
C ASP A 827 -10.45 -18.10 16.89
N ALA A 828 -11.43 -17.21 16.65
CA ALA A 828 -12.29 -16.66 17.70
C ALA A 828 -13.19 -17.75 18.33
N VAL A 829 -13.58 -18.78 17.56
CA VAL A 829 -14.35 -19.91 18.07
C VAL A 829 -13.50 -20.80 18.98
N TYR A 830 -12.23 -21.03 18.63
CA TYR A 830 -11.29 -21.78 19.49
C TYR A 830 -10.95 -21.01 20.77
N ALA A 831 -10.67 -19.71 20.68
CA ALA A 831 -10.42 -18.85 21.83
C ALA A 831 -11.63 -18.76 22.77
N ALA A 832 -12.84 -18.63 22.22
CA ALA A 832 -14.08 -18.68 23.00
C ALA A 832 -14.33 -20.05 23.65
N GLU A 833 -14.05 -21.14 22.94
CA GLU A 833 -14.12 -22.48 23.52
C GLU A 833 -13.17 -22.66 24.71
N GLU A 834 -11.96 -22.10 24.66
CA GLU A 834 -11.01 -22.12 25.78
C GLU A 834 -11.51 -21.25 26.93
N PHE A 835 -11.94 -20.01 26.64
CA PHE A 835 -12.46 -19.06 27.64
C PHE A 835 -13.71 -19.59 28.36
N VAL A 836 -14.66 -20.21 27.65
CA VAL A 836 -15.86 -20.81 28.25
C VAL A 836 -15.53 -22.02 29.14
N LYS A 837 -14.43 -22.75 28.86
CA LYS A 837 -13.97 -23.88 29.68
C LYS A 837 -13.15 -23.43 30.90
N SER A 838 -12.40 -22.34 30.80
CA SER A 838 -11.47 -21.87 31.84
C SER A 838 -12.02 -20.75 32.73
N GLY A 839 -12.87 -19.88 32.19
CA GLY A 839 -13.27 -18.61 32.80
C GLY A 839 -12.15 -17.54 32.82
N VAL A 840 -11.02 -17.78 32.14
CA VAL A 840 -9.80 -16.97 32.26
C VAL A 840 -9.35 -16.43 30.90
N LYS A 841 -9.13 -15.11 30.83
CA LYS A 841 -8.51 -14.43 29.70
C LYS A 841 -7.01 -14.74 29.70
N THR A 842 -6.49 -15.32 28.62
CA THR A 842 -5.11 -15.82 28.55
C THR A 842 -4.11 -14.73 28.15
N GLY A 843 -4.58 -13.64 27.57
CA GLY A 843 -3.78 -12.60 26.94
C GLY A 843 -3.08 -13.06 25.66
N LYS A 844 -3.42 -14.25 25.14
CA LYS A 844 -2.71 -14.92 24.03
C LYS A 844 -3.55 -15.10 22.77
N SER A 845 -4.89 -15.05 22.85
CA SER A 845 -5.71 -15.17 21.63
C SER A 845 -5.53 -13.95 20.73
N SER A 846 -5.77 -14.15 19.42
CA SER A 846 -5.74 -13.05 18.43
C SER A 846 -6.66 -11.88 18.82
N LEU A 847 -7.85 -12.19 19.35
CA LEU A 847 -8.81 -11.22 19.90
C LEU A 847 -8.16 -10.32 20.96
N GLU A 848 -7.56 -10.92 21.98
CA GLU A 848 -6.94 -10.20 23.11
C GLU A 848 -5.71 -9.42 22.67
N GLN A 849 -4.84 -10.01 21.84
CA GLN A 849 -3.62 -9.36 21.37
C GLN A 849 -3.92 -8.12 20.52
N ILE A 850 -4.86 -8.23 19.57
CA ILE A 850 -5.15 -7.19 18.59
C ILE A 850 -6.01 -6.08 19.22
N SER A 851 -7.02 -6.43 20.03
CA SER A 851 -7.83 -5.44 20.76
C SER A 851 -6.99 -4.65 21.78
N ARG A 852 -5.99 -5.26 22.43
CA ARG A 852 -5.09 -4.57 23.36
C ARG A 852 -4.24 -3.47 22.70
N VAL A 853 -3.93 -3.59 21.41
CA VAL A 853 -3.10 -2.61 20.68
C VAL A 853 -3.97 -1.59 19.93
N TYR A 854 -4.98 -2.05 19.21
CA TYR A 854 -5.79 -1.25 18.29
C TYR A 854 -7.17 -0.87 18.85
N GLY A 855 -7.50 -1.33 20.05
CA GLY A 855 -8.81 -1.21 20.70
C GLY A 855 -9.84 -2.19 20.13
N ASN A 856 -10.86 -2.54 20.92
CA ASN A 856 -11.92 -3.47 20.52
C ASN A 856 -12.53 -3.11 19.15
N GLN A 857 -12.70 -1.81 18.87
CA GLN A 857 -13.27 -1.30 17.63
C GLN A 857 -12.57 -1.75 16.34
N ALA A 858 -11.33 -2.23 16.42
CA ALA A 858 -10.58 -2.77 15.28
C ALA A 858 -10.85 -4.28 15.01
N VAL A 859 -11.52 -4.98 15.94
CA VAL A 859 -11.72 -6.43 15.96
C VAL A 859 -13.20 -6.79 15.75
N VAL A 860 -13.51 -7.27 14.55
CA VAL A 860 -14.80 -7.88 14.21
C VAL A 860 -14.69 -9.40 14.38
N VAL A 861 -15.75 -10.07 14.86
CA VAL A 861 -15.82 -11.55 14.84
C VAL A 861 -16.87 -12.03 13.86
N SER A 862 -16.48 -12.89 12.92
CA SER A 862 -17.39 -13.58 12.00
C SER A 862 -17.92 -14.83 12.68
N ILE A 863 -19.20 -14.83 13.04
CA ILE A 863 -19.91 -15.98 13.59
C ILE A 863 -20.68 -16.65 12.45
N ASP A 864 -20.43 -17.94 12.25
CA ASP A 864 -21.05 -18.79 11.23
C ASP A 864 -21.95 -19.86 11.89
N PRO A 865 -23.20 -19.52 12.27
CA PRO A 865 -24.11 -20.42 12.97
C PRO A 865 -25.00 -21.22 12.02
N ARG A 866 -25.44 -22.38 12.49
CA ARG A 866 -26.50 -23.21 11.90
C ARG A 866 -27.61 -23.47 12.91
N ARG A 867 -28.87 -23.34 12.50
CA ARG A 867 -30.04 -23.59 13.36
C ARG A 867 -30.19 -25.09 13.63
N VAL A 868 -30.36 -25.46 14.90
CA VAL A 868 -30.57 -26.83 15.36
C VAL A 868 -31.82 -26.88 16.24
N TYR A 869 -32.86 -27.54 15.74
CA TYR A 869 -34.15 -27.71 16.43
C TYR A 869 -34.05 -28.73 17.58
N VAL A 870 -34.82 -28.51 18.64
CA VAL A 870 -34.92 -29.37 19.84
C VAL A 870 -36.37 -29.44 20.33
N ASN A 871 -36.73 -30.47 21.10
CA ASN A 871 -38.08 -30.65 21.61
C ASN A 871 -38.30 -29.90 22.92
N HIS A 872 -37.28 -29.87 23.78
CA HIS A 872 -37.28 -29.14 25.04
C HIS A 872 -36.05 -28.23 25.17
N PRO A 873 -36.14 -27.07 25.83
CA PRO A 873 -34.97 -26.22 26.10
C PRO A 873 -33.82 -26.91 26.85
N ASP A 874 -34.10 -27.97 27.60
CA ASP A 874 -33.10 -28.71 28.38
C ASP A 874 -32.46 -29.89 27.60
N ASP A 875 -32.84 -30.11 26.33
CA ASP A 875 -32.27 -31.18 25.48
C ASP A 875 -30.76 -30.95 25.20
N VAL A 876 -30.26 -29.72 25.37
CA VAL A 876 -28.88 -29.30 25.11
C VAL A 876 -28.38 -28.32 26.19
N PRO A 877 -27.06 -28.25 26.47
CA PRO A 877 -26.49 -27.35 27.48
C PRO A 877 -26.31 -25.89 26.99
N TYR A 878 -26.82 -25.54 25.81
CA TYR A 878 -26.63 -24.24 25.16
C TYR A 878 -27.91 -23.40 25.19
N LYS A 879 -27.81 -22.11 24.93
CA LYS A 879 -28.95 -21.18 24.91
C LYS A 879 -29.96 -21.52 23.80
N VAL A 880 -31.00 -22.26 24.16
CA VAL A 880 -32.20 -22.47 23.35
C VAL A 880 -33.10 -21.23 23.40
N ILE A 881 -33.76 -20.93 22.28
CA ILE A 881 -34.89 -20.00 22.16
C ILE A 881 -36.14 -20.73 21.62
N ARG A 882 -37.32 -20.15 21.86
CA ARG A 882 -38.52 -20.50 21.09
C ARG A 882 -38.45 -19.76 19.75
N VAL A 883 -38.62 -20.45 18.64
CA VAL A 883 -38.52 -19.89 17.28
C VAL A 883 -39.83 -19.27 16.82
N THR A 884 -39.78 -18.28 15.92
CA THR A 884 -40.99 -17.69 15.32
C THR A 884 -41.66 -18.66 14.34
N ASN A 885 -40.85 -19.46 13.62
CA ASN A 885 -41.31 -20.50 12.70
C ASN A 885 -40.89 -21.89 13.21
N PRO A 886 -41.84 -22.80 13.52
CA PRO A 886 -41.53 -24.15 14.01
C PRO A 886 -40.70 -24.99 13.03
N GLY A 887 -39.99 -25.98 13.58
CA GLY A 887 -39.16 -26.93 12.82
C GLY A 887 -39.96 -27.93 11.96
N PRO A 888 -39.26 -28.73 11.14
CA PRO A 888 -39.88 -29.66 10.17
C PRO A 888 -40.82 -30.71 10.78
N ASN A 889 -40.65 -31.04 12.06
CA ASN A 889 -41.47 -32.00 12.80
C ASN A 889 -42.42 -31.30 13.80
N GLY A 890 -42.47 -29.96 13.79
CA GLY A 890 -43.24 -29.14 14.74
C GLY A 890 -42.46 -28.66 15.95
N GLU A 891 -41.12 -28.72 15.92
CA GLU A 891 -40.25 -28.27 17.01
C GLU A 891 -40.40 -26.76 17.24
N GLU A 892 -40.94 -26.34 18.39
CA GLU A 892 -41.08 -24.91 18.73
C GLU A 892 -39.77 -24.26 19.22
N TYR A 893 -38.70 -25.04 19.40
CA TYR A 893 -37.46 -24.61 20.03
C TYR A 893 -36.24 -24.89 19.15
N ALA A 894 -35.25 -24.00 19.19
CA ALA A 894 -33.96 -24.19 18.54
C ALA A 894 -32.82 -23.49 19.28
N TRP A 895 -31.61 -23.99 19.10
CA TRP A 895 -30.35 -23.28 19.38
C TRP A 895 -29.58 -23.11 18.06
N TYR A 896 -28.44 -22.41 18.13
CA TYR A 896 -27.62 -22.10 16.96
C TYR A 896 -26.21 -22.63 17.17
N GLN A 897 -25.87 -23.74 16.52
CA GLN A 897 -24.55 -24.34 16.61
C GLN A 897 -23.54 -23.54 15.79
N CYS A 898 -22.43 -23.14 16.40
CA CYS A 898 -21.35 -22.47 15.67
C CYS A 898 -20.54 -23.44 14.82
N THR A 899 -19.94 -22.93 13.75
CA THR A 899 -19.07 -23.70 12.87
C THR A 899 -17.69 -23.07 12.70
N VAL A 900 -16.74 -23.86 12.20
CA VAL A 900 -15.40 -23.43 11.80
C VAL A 900 -15.05 -23.97 10.41
N SER A 901 -13.87 -23.59 9.91
CA SER A 901 -13.40 -23.92 8.56
C SER A 901 -14.31 -23.39 7.44
N GLY A 902 -15.10 -22.34 7.72
CA GLY A 902 -16.15 -21.81 6.86
C GLY A 902 -17.29 -22.81 6.72
N GLY A 903 -18.27 -22.76 7.63
CA GLY A 903 -19.51 -23.55 7.59
C GLY A 903 -19.42 -25.08 7.71
N ARG A 904 -18.22 -25.67 7.57
CA ARG A 904 -18.01 -27.11 7.30
C ARG A 904 -17.93 -27.99 8.54
N GLU A 905 -17.36 -27.49 9.64
CA GLU A 905 -17.17 -28.25 10.88
C GLU A 905 -18.02 -27.64 12.00
N GLY A 906 -19.00 -28.38 12.53
CA GLY A 906 -19.81 -27.96 13.68
C GLY A 906 -19.04 -28.10 15.00
N ARG A 907 -19.13 -27.09 15.88
CA ARG A 907 -18.41 -27.04 17.15
C ARG A 907 -19.34 -27.24 18.36
N PRO A 908 -18.83 -27.66 19.53
CA PRO A 908 -19.60 -27.80 20.77
C PRO A 908 -19.79 -26.46 21.50
N ILE A 909 -20.23 -25.42 20.77
CA ILE A 909 -20.54 -24.09 21.31
C ILE A 909 -21.69 -23.45 20.54
N GLY A 910 -22.63 -22.82 21.26
CA GLY A 910 -23.74 -22.09 20.66
C GLY A 910 -23.39 -20.64 20.34
N ALA A 911 -24.16 -20.01 19.44
CA ALA A 911 -23.92 -18.65 18.97
C ALA A 911 -24.00 -17.60 20.10
N TYR A 912 -24.86 -17.84 21.09
CA TYR A 912 -24.98 -17.01 22.28
C TYR A 912 -23.73 -17.10 23.17
N GLU A 913 -23.27 -18.33 23.47
CA GLU A 913 -22.07 -18.58 24.28
C GLU A 913 -20.83 -18.00 23.60
N LEU A 914 -20.70 -18.20 22.28
CA LEU A 914 -19.64 -17.62 21.47
C LEU A 914 -19.69 -16.08 21.51
N ALA A 915 -20.85 -15.47 21.27
CA ALA A 915 -21.00 -14.01 21.26
C ALA A 915 -20.63 -13.37 22.60
N LYS A 916 -21.06 -13.97 23.73
CA LYS A 916 -20.66 -13.51 25.07
C LYS A 916 -19.17 -13.69 25.33
N ALA A 917 -18.57 -14.79 24.88
CA ALA A 917 -17.15 -15.07 25.08
C ALA A 917 -16.25 -14.12 24.28
N VAL A 918 -16.55 -13.85 23.00
CA VAL A 918 -15.70 -12.99 22.18
C VAL A 918 -15.79 -11.51 22.54
N GLU A 919 -16.95 -11.06 23.04
CA GLU A 919 -17.12 -9.74 23.66
C GLU A 919 -16.15 -9.57 24.85
N GLU A 920 -16.08 -10.56 25.74
CA GLU A 920 -15.14 -10.55 26.86
C GLU A 920 -13.67 -10.64 26.41
N LEU A 921 -13.36 -11.38 25.34
CA LEU A 921 -12.01 -11.49 24.77
C LEU A 921 -11.57 -10.27 23.94
N GLY A 922 -12.40 -9.23 23.83
CA GLY A 922 -12.00 -7.95 23.24
C GLY A 922 -12.53 -7.67 21.83
N ALA A 923 -13.48 -8.45 21.31
CA ALA A 923 -14.22 -8.06 20.11
C ALA A 923 -14.94 -6.72 20.32
N GLY A 924 -15.03 -5.90 19.27
CA GLY A 924 -15.79 -4.65 19.26
C GLY A 924 -16.99 -4.66 18.31
N GLU A 925 -17.15 -5.70 17.51
CA GLU A 925 -18.30 -5.88 16.60
C GLU A 925 -18.47 -7.35 16.23
N ILE A 926 -19.71 -7.81 16.06
CA ILE A 926 -20.03 -9.16 15.56
C ILE A 926 -20.57 -9.06 14.14
N LEU A 927 -19.92 -9.73 13.21
CA LEU A 927 -20.48 -10.10 11.90
C LEU A 927 -21.24 -11.41 12.07
N LEU A 928 -22.58 -11.32 12.09
CA LEU A 928 -23.44 -12.47 12.34
C LEU A 928 -24.04 -12.98 11.03
N ASN A 929 -23.38 -13.99 10.45
CA ASN A 929 -23.88 -14.71 9.27
C ASN A 929 -24.99 -15.69 9.68
N CYS A 930 -25.59 -16.38 8.70
CA CYS A 930 -26.54 -17.47 8.96
C CYS A 930 -26.47 -18.50 7.82
N ILE A 931 -25.92 -19.69 8.11
CA ILE A 931 -25.67 -20.73 7.10
C ILE A 931 -26.97 -21.17 6.40
N ASP A 932 -28.08 -21.19 7.13
CA ASP A 932 -29.38 -21.66 6.61
C ASP A 932 -30.12 -20.60 5.77
N CYS A 933 -29.79 -19.31 5.94
CA CYS A 933 -30.33 -18.21 5.14
C CYS A 933 -29.43 -17.82 3.95
N ASP A 934 -28.18 -18.30 3.93
CA ASP A 934 -27.19 -17.92 2.93
C ASP A 934 -27.61 -18.29 1.51
N GLY A 935 -27.44 -17.34 0.58
CA GLY A 935 -27.92 -17.43 -0.80
C GLY A 935 -29.42 -17.61 -1.01
N GLN A 936 -30.25 -17.65 0.04
CA GLN A 936 -31.69 -17.91 -0.10
C GLN A 936 -32.47 -16.71 -0.63
N GLY A 937 -32.03 -15.48 -0.35
CA GLY A 937 -32.74 -14.25 -0.71
C GLY A 937 -34.09 -14.08 -0.02
N LYS A 938 -34.30 -14.71 1.15
CA LYS A 938 -35.60 -14.80 1.86
C LYS A 938 -35.70 -13.92 3.12
N GLY A 939 -34.67 -13.13 3.41
CA GLY A 939 -34.55 -12.34 4.64
C GLY A 939 -33.39 -12.82 5.51
N PHE A 940 -33.02 -12.00 6.49
CA PHE A 940 -32.09 -12.37 7.55
C PHE A 940 -32.80 -13.27 8.58
N ASP A 941 -32.05 -14.11 9.32
CA ASP A 941 -32.65 -14.85 10.45
C ASP A 941 -32.93 -13.90 11.62
N ILE A 942 -34.18 -13.41 11.68
CA ILE A 942 -34.64 -12.48 12.71
C ILE A 942 -34.57 -13.07 14.13
N ASP A 943 -34.80 -14.38 14.28
CA ASP A 943 -34.74 -15.04 15.60
C ASP A 943 -33.29 -15.05 16.12
N LEU A 944 -32.33 -15.40 15.25
CA LEU A 944 -30.90 -15.39 15.52
C LEU A 944 -30.36 -13.98 15.78
N VAL A 945 -30.61 -13.04 14.87
CA VAL A 945 -30.11 -11.67 14.98
C VAL A 945 -30.67 -11.00 16.23
N LYS A 946 -31.93 -11.29 16.60
CA LYS A 946 -32.50 -10.82 17.87
C LYS A 946 -31.81 -11.45 19.08
N LEU A 947 -31.65 -12.78 19.12
CA LEU A 947 -30.95 -13.47 20.22
C LEU A 947 -29.56 -12.85 20.50
N ILE A 948 -28.76 -12.62 19.46
CA ILE A 948 -27.41 -12.07 19.64
C ILE A 948 -27.45 -10.57 19.96
N SER A 949 -28.19 -9.75 19.19
CA SER A 949 -28.24 -8.29 19.43
C SER A 949 -28.95 -7.89 20.73
N ASP A 950 -29.74 -8.77 21.36
CA ASP A 950 -30.30 -8.54 22.70
C ASP A 950 -29.38 -9.01 23.84
N SER A 951 -28.24 -9.69 23.55
CA SER A 951 -27.38 -10.34 24.57
C SER A 951 -25.96 -9.79 24.71
N VAL A 952 -25.40 -9.13 23.69
CA VAL A 952 -24.09 -8.46 23.75
C VAL A 952 -24.20 -6.94 23.86
N GLY A 953 -23.28 -6.31 24.58
CA GLY A 953 -23.09 -4.86 24.62
C GLY A 953 -22.33 -4.28 23.40
N ILE A 954 -21.68 -5.10 22.58
CA ILE A 954 -21.04 -4.66 21.32
C ILE A 954 -22.03 -4.58 20.13
N PRO A 955 -21.75 -3.75 19.11
CA PRO A 955 -22.47 -3.72 17.84
C PRO A 955 -22.60 -5.09 17.14
N VAL A 956 -23.74 -5.32 16.48
CA VAL A 956 -24.02 -6.53 15.68
C VAL A 956 -24.41 -6.14 14.26
N ILE A 957 -23.75 -6.74 13.27
CA ILE A 957 -24.06 -6.69 11.84
C ILE A 957 -24.90 -7.92 11.50
N ALA A 958 -26.10 -7.72 10.93
CA ALA A 958 -26.88 -8.81 10.34
C ALA A 958 -26.34 -9.18 8.95
N SER A 959 -26.14 -10.46 8.68
CA SER A 959 -25.60 -10.99 7.43
C SER A 959 -26.32 -12.29 7.01
N SER A 960 -26.08 -12.73 5.77
CA SER A 960 -26.76 -13.82 5.05
C SER A 960 -28.27 -13.62 4.81
N GLY A 961 -28.74 -13.93 3.59
CA GLY A 961 -30.17 -14.00 3.26
C GLY A 961 -30.85 -12.71 2.76
N ALA A 962 -30.16 -11.57 2.75
CA ALA A 962 -30.63 -10.35 2.09
C ALA A 962 -31.05 -10.62 0.63
N GLY A 963 -32.14 -9.98 0.18
CA GLY A 963 -32.81 -10.32 -1.10
C GLY A 963 -33.55 -9.17 -1.76
N VAL A 964 -34.24 -8.34 -0.96
CA VAL A 964 -34.93 -7.10 -1.36
C VAL A 964 -34.72 -6.01 -0.30
N PRO A 965 -34.94 -4.71 -0.59
CA PRO A 965 -34.82 -3.62 0.39
C PRO A 965 -35.61 -3.83 1.68
N GLU A 966 -36.79 -4.45 1.58
CA GLU A 966 -37.68 -4.74 2.72
C GLU A 966 -36.99 -5.57 3.82
N HIS A 967 -36.04 -6.44 3.48
CA HIS A 967 -35.31 -7.24 4.46
C HIS A 967 -34.40 -6.40 5.37
N PHE A 968 -33.91 -5.25 4.87
CA PHE A 968 -33.13 -4.30 5.67
C PHE A 968 -34.03 -3.55 6.66
N THR A 969 -35.21 -3.12 6.21
CA THR A 969 -36.25 -2.55 7.09
C THR A 969 -36.64 -3.55 8.19
N GLU A 970 -36.96 -4.79 7.79
CA GLU A 970 -37.41 -5.83 8.72
C GLU A 970 -36.39 -6.11 9.82
N VAL A 971 -35.11 -6.26 9.49
CA VAL A 971 -34.09 -6.54 10.51
C VAL A 971 -33.82 -5.33 11.41
N PHE A 972 -33.92 -4.10 10.90
CA PHE A 972 -33.75 -2.88 11.70
C PHE A 972 -34.97 -2.51 12.57
N GLU A 973 -36.18 -2.94 12.19
CA GLU A 973 -37.40 -2.76 12.99
C GLU A 973 -37.58 -3.87 14.06
N LYS A 974 -37.25 -5.13 13.74
CA LYS A 974 -37.49 -6.28 14.63
C LYS A 974 -36.34 -6.61 15.59
N THR A 975 -35.13 -6.11 15.33
CA THR A 975 -33.92 -6.47 16.08
C THR A 975 -33.08 -5.25 16.48
N ASN A 976 -32.11 -5.46 17.38
CA ASN A 976 -31.14 -4.44 17.77
C ASN A 976 -29.91 -4.38 16.85
N ALA A 977 -29.97 -4.94 15.64
CA ALA A 977 -28.89 -4.88 14.65
C ALA A 977 -28.43 -3.43 14.40
N SER A 978 -27.12 -3.20 14.51
CA SER A 978 -26.47 -1.90 14.29
C SER A 978 -26.20 -1.63 12.81
N ALA A 979 -26.01 -2.71 12.05
CA ALA A 979 -25.77 -2.70 10.61
C ALA A 979 -26.42 -3.91 9.94
N ALA A 980 -26.56 -3.85 8.61
CA ALA A 980 -26.96 -4.97 7.78
C ALA A 980 -26.03 -5.05 6.56
N LEU A 981 -25.59 -6.27 6.23
CA LEU A 981 -24.59 -6.56 5.21
C LEU A 981 -25.18 -7.39 4.07
N ALA A 982 -24.74 -7.13 2.84
CA ALA A 982 -24.99 -8.02 1.70
C ALA A 982 -23.81 -8.07 0.72
N ALA A 983 -23.66 -9.23 0.06
CA ALA A 983 -22.73 -9.44 -1.06
C ALA A 983 -23.50 -9.65 -2.38
N GLY A 984 -24.18 -10.79 -2.50
CA GLY A 984 -24.80 -11.29 -3.74
C GLY A 984 -25.63 -10.28 -4.51
N ILE A 985 -26.63 -9.68 -3.86
CA ILE A 985 -27.59 -8.77 -4.49
C ILE A 985 -26.96 -7.45 -4.98
N PHE A 986 -25.85 -7.03 -4.36
CA PHE A 986 -25.16 -5.77 -4.70
C PHE A 986 -24.29 -5.95 -5.94
N HIS A 987 -23.41 -6.95 -5.99
CA HIS A 987 -22.55 -7.16 -7.17
C HIS A 987 -23.30 -7.70 -8.40
N ARG A 988 -24.44 -8.39 -8.22
CA ARG A 988 -25.34 -8.77 -9.31
C ARG A 988 -26.26 -7.61 -9.76
N LYS A 989 -26.26 -6.48 -9.02
CA LYS A 989 -27.11 -5.30 -9.23
C LYS A 989 -28.62 -5.60 -9.23
N GLU A 990 -29.00 -6.67 -8.53
CA GLU A 990 -30.39 -7.08 -8.30
C GLU A 990 -31.08 -6.09 -7.36
N VAL A 991 -30.35 -5.59 -6.36
CA VAL A 991 -30.79 -4.54 -5.44
C VAL A 991 -29.67 -3.49 -5.32
N PRO A 992 -29.76 -2.35 -6.00
CA PRO A 992 -28.75 -1.29 -5.87
C PRO A 992 -28.71 -0.71 -4.44
N ILE A 993 -27.52 -0.42 -3.90
CA ILE A 993 -27.34 0.18 -2.57
C ILE A 993 -28.16 1.48 -2.40
N PRO A 994 -28.28 2.39 -3.40
CA PRO A 994 -29.14 3.56 -3.28
C PRO A 994 -30.62 3.21 -3.05
N SER A 995 -31.13 2.13 -3.66
CA SER A 995 -32.53 1.71 -3.48
C SER A 995 -32.81 1.15 -2.07
N VAL A 996 -31.82 0.52 -1.44
CA VAL A 996 -31.91 0.12 -0.03
C VAL A 996 -31.99 1.37 0.85
N LYS A 997 -31.15 2.37 0.60
CA LYS A 997 -31.12 3.60 1.39
C LYS A 997 -32.37 4.46 1.19
N GLU A 998 -32.83 4.64 -0.03
CA GLU A 998 -34.08 5.34 -0.36
C GLU A 998 -35.27 4.69 0.35
N HIS A 999 -35.41 3.36 0.25
CA HIS A 999 -36.44 2.61 0.97
C HIS A 999 -36.34 2.78 2.49
N LEU A 1000 -35.14 2.77 3.08
CA LEU A 1000 -34.96 2.99 4.52
C LEU A 1000 -35.39 4.41 4.95
N LEU A 1001 -35.11 5.45 4.15
CA LEU A 1001 -35.62 6.81 4.38
C LEU A 1001 -37.16 6.86 4.31
N GLU A 1002 -37.78 6.19 3.33
CA GLU A 1002 -39.25 6.11 3.23
C GLU A 1002 -39.90 5.46 4.47
N LYS A 1003 -39.17 4.58 5.17
CA LYS A 1003 -39.60 3.95 6.43
C LYS A 1003 -39.25 4.78 7.68
N GLY A 1004 -38.57 5.92 7.53
CA GLY A 1004 -38.09 6.73 8.65
C GLY A 1004 -36.88 6.15 9.38
N ILE A 1005 -36.20 5.16 8.79
CA ILE A 1005 -34.96 4.59 9.30
C ILE A 1005 -33.81 5.47 8.78
N GLU A 1006 -33.13 6.16 9.71
CA GLU A 1006 -32.06 7.07 9.35
C GLU A 1006 -30.82 6.30 8.88
N VAL A 1007 -30.34 6.65 7.69
CA VAL A 1007 -29.09 6.17 7.08
C VAL A 1007 -28.32 7.36 6.50
N ARG A 1008 -27.02 7.20 6.25
CA ARG A 1008 -26.19 8.22 5.59
C ARG A 1008 -26.56 8.38 4.11
N ILE A 1009 -26.54 9.63 3.62
CA ILE A 1009 -26.68 10.05 2.22
C ILE A 1009 -25.51 10.96 1.85
#